data_AF-A0A139I669-F1
#
_entry.id   AF-A0A139I669-F1
#
_cell.length_a   1.000
_cell.length_b   1.000
_cell.length_c   1.000
_cell.angle_alpha   90.00
_cell.angle_beta   90.00
_cell.angle_gamma   90.00
#
_symmetry.space_group_name_H-M   'P 1'
#
loop_
_entity.id
_entity.type
_entity.pdbx_description
1 polymer ?
#
loop_
_entity_poly.entity_id
_entity_poly.type
_entity_poly.pdbx_seq_one_letter_code
_entity_poly.pdbx_strand_id
1 'polypeptide(L)'
;MSGATGKSIAVCEHFSPTTVRPEVRLYERSLIIPSLLHVFANVLCCPKSQGPRRNAIDTRMQIRCPSEKSLIFHSSSQPNLQWLLNQGGEELPNTFAVSAGNNAFTELSILEETVMFFRSQQEFYNQAPQQKDAETAKMAVKDVLDLHICIIGAGMGGLATALALAKKGFKRIEVYETASNLGFVGAGIQLAPNMARILDRLGVWADIEKEAVDIKETSIRQGSTDQELGHVELKYVRSTYTYPHMVGHRSSLAGSMYEGCKREKAIKFTFKTAAGEVKSYGPNPTFVAIPREGEAYEISCDILLASDGVKSTIRDQLLRLRKIDAKIIDTGQAAYRIMLTREQMKSDAELLELLDSEAVTRWIGEKRHIIAYPVSSHQIYNMSTVQPDTNFASAPSATYTTKGSKPQMMEVFSDFCPKVRKLLDLVPEGEVCEWKLRVHEPLPTWVEGQTALVGDACHPTLPHLAQGAAQAIEDGAVLSVVLAKLPSTTPEAIQKALKVYEEVRRDRAYKLVELAAASGRALHLGDGAAKEERDKQFAALKAGKGPVPDKWADADVQKMIYGQDVMEIAEAEFEQIFARQDIYVFPISSKTLASPHTDSDHEADIGPCIVFVEGAVLRRRRDQEAATTTTDNTHRAPILHRVSSAEAAARIMLSRTAFRAGRAVGAGKNAATKTATTLWRTTYGIHIQIWGLTNISSQRNASSQSSSESAGSQWMNNTLLASSTALGVASVAWYYYQFGRPAYAMTPAEEGLHATQYPWEHEKLVKTFDHAALRRGFQVYREVCASCHSLSRIPYRSLVGNIMTVDEAKVMAEENEYPGEPNDEGEIEMRPGKLSDYIPSPYKNDEAGRAANNGALPPDLSLIVKGRHGGCNYIFSLLTGYPEEPPAGAVVQSGLNFNPYFPGTGIAMARVLYDGLVEYEDGTPATTSQMAKDVVEFLNWAAEPEMDDRKRMGWKVMAIGTTLFVMSVWVKRYKWSTIKTRKISYTPPKTTEPKQPGSIFRR
;
A
#
# COMPACT_ATOMS: atom_id res chain seq x y z
N MET A 1 62.30 3.63 23.40
CA MET A 1 62.34 3.73 24.88
C MET A 1 60.89 3.62 25.36
N SER A 2 60.42 2.54 25.99
CA SER A 2 60.78 1.93 27.30
C SER A 2 60.22 2.73 28.50
N GLY A 3 59.43 2.18 29.43
CA GLY A 3 58.93 0.80 29.64
C GLY A 3 57.46 0.78 30.13
N ALA A 4 56.73 -0.35 30.14
CA ALA A 4 56.87 -1.54 31.01
C ALA A 4 56.41 -1.25 32.47
N THR A 5 55.66 -2.11 33.21
CA THR A 5 55.08 -3.48 33.05
C THR A 5 54.02 -3.69 34.16
N GLY A 6 53.17 -4.72 34.26
CA GLY A 6 52.90 -5.95 33.48
C GLY A 6 51.62 -6.65 34.03
N LYS A 7 50.87 -7.42 33.23
CA LYS A 7 50.95 -8.90 33.03
C LYS A 7 50.34 -9.81 34.12
N SER A 8 49.20 -10.45 33.82
CA SER A 8 48.92 -11.92 33.76
C SER A 8 47.39 -12.15 33.68
N ILE A 9 46.74 -12.89 32.77
CA ILE A 9 46.98 -14.11 31.95
C ILE A 9 46.51 -15.42 32.62
N ALA A 10 45.71 -16.19 31.86
CA ALA A 10 45.31 -17.63 31.95
C ALA A 10 43.80 -17.92 32.20
N VAL A 11 43.19 -19.03 31.74
CA VAL A 11 43.04 -19.62 30.37
C VAL A 11 42.15 -20.90 30.43
N CYS A 12 41.20 -21.07 29.48
CA CYS A 12 40.43 -22.29 29.15
C CYS A 12 39.58 -22.97 30.28
N GLU A 13 38.73 -24.00 30.06
CA GLU A 13 38.52 -24.91 28.90
C GLU A 13 37.04 -25.40 28.73
N HIS A 14 36.78 -26.37 27.83
CA HIS A 14 35.47 -26.85 27.36
C HIS A 14 34.68 -27.81 28.30
N PHE A 15 33.38 -28.04 27.99
CA PHE A 15 32.81 -29.41 27.93
C PHE A 15 31.50 -29.53 27.12
N SER A 16 31.36 -30.63 26.36
CA SER A 16 30.18 -31.19 25.64
C SER A 16 30.61 -32.55 25.04
N PRO A 17 29.78 -33.47 24.46
CA PRO A 17 28.31 -33.55 24.36
C PRO A 17 27.76 -34.93 24.87
N THR A 18 26.50 -35.29 24.57
CA THR A 18 26.08 -36.70 24.37
C THR A 18 24.79 -36.83 23.54
N THR A 19 24.51 -38.01 22.97
CA THR A 19 23.58 -38.20 21.84
C THR A 19 22.59 -39.34 22.05
N VAL A 20 21.30 -39.17 21.72
CA VAL A 20 20.28 -40.24 21.66
C VAL A 20 19.28 -40.00 20.52
N ARG A 21 18.91 -41.05 19.77
CA ARG A 21 17.67 -41.18 18.96
C ARG A 21 16.75 -42.21 19.65
N PRO A 22 15.41 -42.15 19.52
CA PRO A 22 14.78 -43.02 18.51
C PRO A 22 13.43 -42.55 17.91
N GLU A 23 13.17 -43.05 16.69
CA GLU A 23 11.88 -43.53 16.12
C GLU A 23 10.61 -42.65 16.01
N VAL A 24 9.70 -43.13 15.17
CA VAL A 24 8.49 -42.46 14.66
C VAL A 24 7.22 -43.21 15.09
N ARG A 25 6.20 -42.49 15.57
CA ARG A 25 4.78 -42.90 15.48
C ARG A 25 3.85 -41.69 15.61
N LEU A 26 2.71 -41.75 14.92
CA LEU A 26 1.67 -40.71 14.96
C LEU A 26 0.75 -40.92 16.18
N TYR A 27 0.30 -39.84 16.83
CA TYR A 27 -1.12 -39.41 16.85
C TYR A 27 -1.35 -38.08 17.60
N GLU A 28 -2.29 -37.29 17.08
CA GLU A 28 -3.14 -36.25 17.71
C GLU A 28 -2.71 -35.33 18.89
N ARG A 29 -3.04 -34.04 18.71
CA ARG A 29 -3.50 -33.04 19.70
C ARG A 29 -2.56 -32.61 20.85
N SER A 30 -2.21 -31.32 20.84
CA SER A 30 -1.98 -30.52 22.06
C SER A 30 -2.31 -29.04 21.82
N LEU A 31 -2.67 -28.30 22.87
CA LEU A 31 -3.14 -26.91 22.78
C LEU A 31 -1.96 -25.93 22.73
N ILE A 32 -2.15 -24.81 22.02
CA ILE A 32 -1.34 -23.60 22.21
C ILE A 32 -2.19 -22.56 22.96
N ILE A 33 -1.72 -22.13 24.12
CA ILE A 33 -2.24 -20.99 24.87
C ILE A 33 -1.13 -19.93 24.86
N PRO A 34 -1.32 -18.76 24.22
CA PRO A 34 -0.34 -17.68 24.26
C PRO A 34 -0.11 -17.17 25.70
N SER A 35 1.14 -17.12 26.13
CA SER A 35 1.52 -16.85 27.52
C SER A 35 1.38 -15.36 27.89
N LEU A 36 0.25 -14.99 28.48
CA LEU A 36 -0.10 -13.63 28.88
C LEU A 36 0.62 -13.16 30.17
N LEU A 37 1.95 -13.32 30.24
CA LEU A 37 2.71 -13.20 31.49
C LEU A 37 4.18 -12.73 31.31
N HIS A 38 4.41 -11.65 30.55
CA HIS A 38 5.75 -11.02 30.42
C HIS A 38 5.74 -9.48 30.25
N VAL A 39 4.78 -8.77 30.85
CA VAL A 39 4.75 -7.28 30.84
C VAL A 39 4.43 -6.74 32.24
N PHE A 40 5.36 -6.85 33.19
CA PHE A 40 5.39 -6.04 34.44
C PHE A 40 6.74 -6.15 35.17
N ALA A 41 7.77 -5.49 34.62
CA ALA A 41 9.04 -5.22 35.30
C ALA A 41 9.69 -3.94 34.71
N ASN A 42 10.62 -3.33 35.46
CA ASN A 42 11.54 -2.27 35.01
C ASN A 42 10.96 -0.90 34.62
N VAL A 43 10.21 -0.25 35.52
CA VAL A 43 10.31 1.21 35.71
C VAL A 43 10.31 1.54 37.20
N LEU A 44 11.44 2.03 37.74
CA LEU A 44 11.59 2.99 38.86
C LEU A 44 13.00 2.90 39.48
N CYS A 45 13.89 3.85 39.17
CA CYS A 45 15.13 4.08 39.93
C CYS A 45 15.54 5.57 39.92
N CYS A 46 15.23 6.26 41.03
CA CYS A 46 15.77 7.51 41.59
C CYS A 46 16.59 8.50 40.69
N PRO A 47 16.15 9.77 40.57
CA PRO A 47 17.02 10.91 40.28
C PRO A 47 17.56 11.58 41.56
N LYS A 48 18.70 12.30 41.48
CA LYS A 48 19.19 13.20 42.55
C LYS A 48 19.72 14.54 42.00
N SER A 49 18.98 15.60 42.35
CA SER A 49 19.37 17.02 42.53
C SER A 49 20.77 17.53 42.12
N GLN A 50 20.81 18.69 41.46
CA GLN A 50 21.28 19.96 42.07
C GLN A 50 20.40 21.15 41.59
N GLY A 51 20.47 22.30 42.27
CA GLY A 51 19.79 23.58 41.94
C GLY A 51 20.80 24.69 41.61
N PRO A 52 20.53 26.01 41.82
CA PRO A 52 19.44 26.59 42.63
C PRO A 52 18.74 27.89 42.14
N ARG A 53 17.51 28.13 42.66
CA ARG A 53 16.87 29.42 43.07
C ARG A 53 16.84 30.66 42.14
N ARG A 54 15.63 31.22 41.98
CA ARG A 54 15.26 32.59 42.48
C ARG A 54 13.74 32.66 42.72
N ASN A 55 13.26 33.65 43.50
CA ASN A 55 11.89 33.72 44.04
C ASN A 55 11.13 35.00 43.62
N ALA A 56 9.83 34.86 43.31
CA ALA A 56 8.71 35.82 43.45
C ALA A 56 7.43 35.05 43.07
N ILE A 57 6.27 34.98 43.78
CA ILE A 57 5.60 35.81 44.80
C ILE A 57 5.09 37.14 44.18
N ASP A 58 3.78 37.45 44.08
CA ASP A 58 2.63 36.96 44.88
C ASP A 58 1.21 37.00 44.23
N THR A 59 0.27 36.28 44.86
CA THR A 59 -1.20 36.49 45.01
C THR A 59 -2.25 36.47 43.88
N ARG A 60 -3.35 35.76 44.23
CA ARG A 60 -4.82 35.96 43.95
C ARG A 60 -5.41 35.47 42.61
N MET A 61 -6.54 34.72 42.51
CA MET A 61 -7.79 34.54 43.31
C MET A 61 -8.85 35.63 42.99
N GLN A 62 -10.11 35.38 42.58
CA GLN A 62 -10.93 34.16 42.36
C GLN A 62 -12.23 34.50 41.55
N ILE A 63 -12.92 33.49 40.95
CA ILE A 63 -14.41 33.27 40.87
C ILE A 63 -15.31 34.50 40.51
N ARG A 64 -16.18 34.48 39.47
CA ARG A 64 -17.49 33.76 39.42
C ARG A 64 -18.22 33.91 38.05
N CYS A 65 -19.23 33.06 37.82
CA CYS A 65 -20.34 33.20 36.84
C CYS A 65 -21.66 32.96 37.61
N PRO A 66 -22.85 33.55 37.28
CA PRO A 66 -23.79 32.88 36.33
C PRO A 66 -24.86 33.78 35.61
N SER A 67 -25.59 33.19 34.64
CA SER A 67 -27.04 33.44 34.29
C SER A 67 -27.47 34.84 33.74
N GLU A 68 -28.57 35.06 32.99
CA GLU A 68 -29.61 34.21 32.34
C GLU A 68 -30.41 35.02 31.26
N LYS A 69 -31.13 34.34 30.35
CA LYS A 69 -32.33 34.81 29.57
C LYS A 69 -32.16 35.98 28.55
N SER A 70 -33.09 36.29 27.62
CA SER A 70 -33.90 35.50 26.63
C SER A 70 -34.75 36.45 25.73
N LEU A 71 -35.30 35.96 24.59
CA LEU A 71 -36.14 36.66 23.56
C LEU A 71 -35.34 37.57 22.58
N ILE A 72 -35.45 37.54 21.24
CA ILE A 72 -36.47 37.22 20.19
C ILE A 72 -37.34 38.43 19.75
N PHE A 73 -37.06 39.04 18.58
CA PHE A 73 -37.96 39.07 17.39
C PHE A 73 -37.28 39.67 16.12
N HIS A 74 -38.06 39.87 15.05
CA HIS A 74 -37.66 40.04 13.63
C HIS A 74 -37.90 41.48 13.07
N SER A 75 -37.71 41.64 11.75
CA SER A 75 -38.06 42.78 10.87
C SER A 75 -37.14 44.01 10.92
N SER A 76 -37.08 44.89 9.91
CA SER A 76 -36.87 44.79 8.43
C SER A 76 -37.14 46.18 7.81
N SER A 77 -36.84 46.35 6.51
CA SER A 77 -37.20 47.51 5.65
C SER A 77 -36.52 48.88 5.88
N GLN A 78 -36.02 49.42 4.76
CA GLN A 78 -35.64 50.81 4.43
C GLN A 78 -36.91 51.68 4.15
N PRO A 79 -36.90 53.00 3.78
CA PRO A 79 -35.85 53.73 3.02
C PRO A 79 -35.63 55.28 3.19
N ASN A 80 -34.52 55.74 2.55
CA ASN A 80 -34.21 56.99 1.82
C ASN A 80 -34.89 58.36 2.08
N LEU A 81 -34.06 59.42 2.22
CA LEU A 81 -34.13 60.78 1.58
C LEU A 81 -32.84 61.60 1.92
N GLN A 82 -32.57 62.84 1.44
CA GLN A 82 -32.09 63.21 0.08
C GLN A 82 -31.44 64.64 0.03
N TRP A 83 -30.33 64.81 -0.74
CA TRP A 83 -29.71 66.11 -1.21
C TRP A 83 -29.08 67.05 -0.12
N LEU A 84 -28.35 68.18 -0.34
CA LEU A 84 -28.06 69.06 -1.50
C LEU A 84 -26.58 69.57 -1.61
N LEU A 85 -26.28 70.88 -1.46
CA LEU A 85 -25.04 71.63 -1.82
C LEU A 85 -24.82 72.83 -0.82
N ASN A 86 -23.79 73.71 -0.80
CA ASN A 86 -22.82 74.21 -1.82
C ASN A 86 -21.65 75.09 -1.21
N GLN A 87 -20.71 75.61 -2.05
CA GLN A 87 -19.60 76.61 -1.77
C GLN A 87 -18.38 76.09 -0.93
N GLY A 88 -17.14 76.63 -0.92
CA GLY A 88 -16.38 77.73 -1.60
C GLY A 88 -15.28 78.30 -0.64
N GLY A 89 -14.08 78.84 -0.98
CA GLY A 89 -13.27 79.08 -2.22
C GLY A 89 -11.88 79.73 -1.90
N GLU A 90 -11.07 80.13 -2.92
CA GLU A 90 -9.79 80.94 -2.88
C GLU A 90 -8.53 80.27 -2.23
N GLU A 91 -7.23 80.64 -2.45
CA GLU A 91 -6.52 81.79 -3.09
C GLU A 91 -5.15 81.39 -3.78
N LEU A 92 -4.27 82.34 -4.19
CA LEU A 92 -3.02 82.20 -5.04
C LEU A 92 -1.73 82.69 -4.28
N PRO A 93 -0.52 83.06 -4.84
CA PRO A 93 0.11 82.97 -6.21
C PRO A 93 1.66 82.58 -6.27
N ASN A 94 2.19 82.33 -7.50
CA ASN A 94 3.49 82.71 -8.16
C ASN A 94 4.86 82.83 -7.39
N THR A 95 6.09 82.77 -7.97
CA THR A 95 6.68 82.78 -9.35
C THR A 95 8.17 82.34 -9.35
N PHE A 96 8.75 81.88 -10.48
CA PHE A 96 9.99 82.40 -11.15
C PHE A 96 10.43 81.51 -12.36
N ALA A 97 11.30 82.01 -13.24
CA ALA A 97 11.67 81.38 -14.53
C ALA A 97 13.14 81.68 -14.99
N VAL A 98 13.49 81.23 -16.22
CA VAL A 98 14.41 81.78 -17.28
C VAL A 98 15.41 80.71 -17.81
N SER A 99 15.35 80.19 -19.06
CA SER A 99 15.73 80.70 -20.42
C SER A 99 17.25 80.56 -20.77
N ALA A 100 17.77 80.47 -22.02
CA ALA A 100 17.23 80.28 -23.39
C ALA A 100 18.33 80.01 -24.48
N GLY A 101 17.94 79.60 -25.71
CA GLY A 101 18.67 79.80 -27.00
C GLY A 101 19.55 78.65 -27.54
N ASN A 102 19.90 78.55 -28.85
CA ASN A 102 19.40 79.27 -30.06
C ASN A 102 19.93 78.63 -31.40
N ASN A 103 19.07 78.48 -32.43
CA ASN A 103 19.25 78.73 -33.89
C ASN A 103 20.48 78.17 -34.71
N ALA A 104 20.43 77.85 -36.02
CA ALA A 104 19.39 77.73 -37.08
C ALA A 104 19.97 77.12 -38.41
N PHE A 105 19.14 76.99 -39.47
CA PHE A 105 19.49 76.80 -40.93
C PHE A 105 20.07 75.41 -41.39
N THR A 106 19.81 74.86 -42.59
CA THR A 106 18.96 75.22 -43.77
C THR A 106 18.46 73.98 -44.57
N GLU A 107 17.31 74.13 -45.25
CA GLU A 107 16.89 73.58 -46.58
C GLU A 107 16.99 72.09 -47.04
N LEU A 108 15.80 71.59 -47.41
CA LEU A 108 15.39 70.94 -48.69
C LEU A 108 15.58 69.43 -49.01
N SER A 109 14.46 68.90 -49.52
CA SER A 109 14.22 67.65 -50.27
C SER A 109 14.02 66.33 -49.48
N ILE A 110 13.17 65.46 -50.07
CA ILE A 110 12.76 64.12 -49.58
C ILE A 110 11.93 64.11 -48.27
N LEU A 111 10.65 64.53 -48.31
CA LEU A 111 9.66 64.15 -47.26
C LEU A 111 8.15 64.35 -47.58
N GLU A 112 7.71 64.46 -48.84
CA GLU A 112 6.29 64.73 -49.14
C GLU A 112 5.33 63.52 -49.05
N GLU A 113 5.82 62.27 -49.18
CA GLU A 113 4.94 61.08 -49.16
C GLU A 113 4.45 60.68 -47.76
N THR A 114 5.13 61.09 -46.69
CA THR A 114 4.81 60.64 -45.31
C THR A 114 3.60 61.36 -44.72
N VAL A 115 3.23 62.54 -45.23
CA VAL A 115 2.22 63.42 -44.60
C VAL A 115 0.77 62.99 -44.89
N MET A 116 0.50 62.31 -46.01
CA MET A 116 -0.86 61.83 -46.31
C MET A 116 -1.27 60.59 -45.49
N PHE A 117 -0.33 59.75 -45.06
CA PHE A 117 -0.65 58.57 -44.25
C PHE A 117 -1.18 58.94 -42.85
N PHE A 118 -0.64 60.00 -42.23
CA PHE A 118 -0.98 60.38 -40.86
C PHE A 118 -2.34 61.07 -40.68
N ARG A 119 -3.02 61.49 -41.76
CA ARG A 119 -4.37 62.09 -41.65
C ARG A 119 -5.52 61.09 -41.61
N SER A 120 -5.34 59.85 -42.06
CA SER A 120 -6.42 58.83 -42.05
C SER A 120 -6.59 58.12 -40.70
N GLN A 121 -5.56 58.14 -39.84
CA GLN A 121 -5.60 57.47 -38.52
C GLN A 121 -6.29 58.27 -37.42
N GLN A 122 -6.48 59.58 -37.59
CA GLN A 122 -6.90 60.46 -36.49
C GLN A 122 -8.43 60.68 -36.39
N GLU A 123 -9.20 60.35 -37.42
CA GLU A 123 -10.68 60.38 -37.35
C GLU A 123 -11.28 59.10 -36.75
N PHE A 124 -10.54 57.99 -36.74
CA PHE A 124 -11.00 56.72 -36.15
C PHE A 124 -10.88 56.66 -34.61
N TYR A 125 -10.25 57.66 -33.98
CA TYR A 125 -9.92 57.65 -32.54
C TYR A 125 -10.93 58.41 -31.65
N ASN A 126 -12.04 58.92 -32.22
CA ASN A 126 -13.00 59.81 -31.53
C ASN A 126 -14.42 59.24 -31.41
N GLN A 127 -14.57 57.92 -31.28
CA GLN A 127 -15.82 57.30 -30.81
C GLN A 127 -15.56 56.34 -29.64
N ALA A 128 -15.68 56.87 -28.42
CA ALA A 128 -15.50 56.10 -27.19
C ALA A 128 -16.81 55.42 -26.75
N PRO A 129 -16.83 54.09 -26.50
CA PRO A 129 -17.96 53.40 -25.89
C PRO A 129 -17.99 53.65 -24.37
N GLN A 130 -18.40 54.84 -23.94
CA GLN A 130 -18.72 55.06 -22.52
C GLN A 130 -19.87 54.13 -22.09
N GLN A 131 -19.85 53.71 -20.81
CA GLN A 131 -20.88 52.88 -20.14
C GLN A 131 -20.98 51.39 -20.50
N LYS A 132 -19.90 50.70 -20.92
CA LYS A 132 -19.81 49.22 -20.79
C LYS A 132 -18.67 48.69 -19.95
N ASP A 133 -17.49 49.31 -19.97
CA ASP A 133 -16.30 48.74 -19.31
C ASP A 133 -16.26 48.93 -17.78
N ALA A 134 -17.26 49.61 -17.21
CA ALA A 134 -17.36 49.86 -15.77
C ALA A 134 -17.89 48.67 -14.94
N GLU A 135 -18.59 47.72 -15.55
CA GLU A 135 -19.02 46.48 -14.86
C GLU A 135 -17.94 45.39 -14.88
N THR A 136 -17.15 45.33 -15.96
CA THR A 136 -16.00 44.40 -16.08
C THR A 136 -14.92 44.66 -15.02
N ALA A 137 -14.77 45.92 -14.59
CA ALA A 137 -13.79 46.38 -13.61
C ALA A 137 -14.06 45.98 -12.14
N LYS A 138 -14.88 44.96 -11.89
CA LYS A 138 -15.16 44.41 -10.54
C LYS A 138 -14.99 42.89 -10.40
N MET A 139 -14.32 42.23 -11.34
CA MET A 139 -13.70 40.94 -11.02
C MET A 139 -12.60 41.17 -9.97
N ALA A 140 -12.80 40.64 -8.76
CA ALA A 140 -11.77 40.70 -7.73
C ALA A 140 -10.49 40.00 -8.22
N VAL A 141 -9.33 40.62 -8.04
CA VAL A 141 -8.04 40.00 -8.36
C VAL A 141 -7.91 38.75 -7.49
N LYS A 142 -7.95 37.59 -8.14
CA LYS A 142 -7.89 36.29 -7.49
C LYS A 142 -6.49 36.09 -6.92
N ASP A 143 -6.42 35.81 -5.62
CA ASP A 143 -5.19 35.39 -4.96
C ASP A 143 -4.72 34.08 -5.60
N VAL A 144 -3.41 33.94 -5.82
CA VAL A 144 -2.78 32.70 -6.30
C VAL A 144 -3.15 31.53 -5.40
N LEU A 145 -3.25 31.76 -4.08
CA LEU A 145 -3.64 30.74 -3.11
C LEU A 145 -5.12 30.34 -3.23
N ASP A 146 -5.96 31.10 -3.93
CA ASP A 146 -7.39 30.79 -4.20
C ASP A 146 -7.62 30.12 -5.57
N LEU A 147 -6.56 29.70 -6.27
CA LEU A 147 -6.67 28.87 -7.47
C LEU A 147 -7.31 27.50 -7.14
N HIS A 148 -8.25 27.06 -7.99
CA HIS A 148 -8.85 25.74 -7.95
C HIS A 148 -7.95 24.77 -8.71
N ILE A 149 -7.29 23.87 -7.97
CA ILE A 149 -6.37 22.89 -8.53
C ILE A 149 -7.02 21.50 -8.48
N CYS A 150 -7.25 20.90 -9.65
CA CYS A 150 -7.68 19.51 -9.76
C CYS A 150 -6.47 18.59 -9.96
N ILE A 151 -6.39 17.51 -9.19
CA ILE A 151 -5.33 16.50 -9.27
C ILE A 151 -5.98 15.16 -9.61
N ILE A 152 -5.50 14.49 -10.65
CA ILE A 152 -6.02 13.19 -11.08
C ILE A 152 -5.05 12.10 -10.62
N GLY A 153 -5.56 11.07 -9.93
CA GLY A 153 -4.78 10.01 -9.31
C GLY A 153 -4.23 10.40 -7.93
N ALA A 154 -4.49 9.56 -6.93
CA ALA A 154 -3.98 9.69 -5.56
C ALA A 154 -2.79 8.74 -5.29
N GLY A 155 -1.95 8.55 -6.31
CA GLY A 155 -0.64 7.90 -6.17
C GLY A 155 0.38 8.78 -5.46
N MET A 156 1.66 8.36 -5.44
CA MET A 156 2.73 9.09 -4.75
C MET A 156 2.88 10.54 -5.24
N GLY A 157 2.79 10.76 -6.56
CA GLY A 157 2.84 12.10 -7.15
C GLY A 157 1.63 12.96 -6.78
N GLY A 158 0.42 12.42 -6.92
CA GLY A 158 -0.81 13.13 -6.54
C GLY A 158 -0.88 13.51 -5.05
N LEU A 159 -0.55 12.58 -4.16
CA LEU A 159 -0.49 12.83 -2.71
C LEU A 159 0.60 13.86 -2.34
N ALA A 160 1.78 13.77 -2.97
CA ALA A 160 2.85 14.75 -2.76
C ALA A 160 2.44 16.14 -3.24
N THR A 161 1.86 16.23 -4.43
CA THR A 161 1.38 17.48 -5.04
C THR A 161 0.31 18.13 -4.18
N ALA A 162 -0.71 17.36 -3.77
CA ALA A 162 -1.79 17.85 -2.92
C ALA A 162 -1.28 18.38 -1.57
N LEU A 163 -0.43 17.60 -0.89
CA LEU A 163 0.12 18.00 0.41
C LEU A 163 1.06 19.20 0.27
N ALA A 164 1.93 19.24 -0.73
CA ALA A 164 2.88 20.34 -0.94
C ALA A 164 2.19 21.66 -1.27
N LEU A 165 1.15 21.64 -2.11
CA LEU A 165 0.32 22.81 -2.40
C LEU A 165 -0.39 23.30 -1.13
N ALA A 166 -1.00 22.41 -0.34
CA ALA A 166 -1.63 22.80 0.92
C ALA A 166 -0.61 23.39 1.92
N LYS A 167 0.62 22.83 2.02
CA LYS A 167 1.71 23.39 2.84
C LYS A 167 2.21 24.75 2.37
N LYS A 168 2.10 25.07 1.06
CA LYS A 168 2.36 26.41 0.50
C LYS A 168 1.16 27.38 0.66
N GLY A 169 0.02 26.91 1.18
CA GLY A 169 -1.13 27.75 1.55
C GLY A 169 -2.29 27.77 0.54
N PHE A 170 -2.24 26.96 -0.53
CA PHE A 170 -3.33 26.86 -1.49
C PHE A 170 -4.61 26.34 -0.83
N LYS A 171 -5.75 27.00 -1.08
CA LYS A 171 -6.99 26.84 -0.30
C LYS A 171 -8.01 25.87 -0.92
N ARG A 172 -7.92 25.53 -2.22
CA ARG A 172 -8.87 24.65 -2.92
C ARG A 172 -8.18 23.63 -3.83
N ILE A 173 -7.97 22.42 -3.32
CA ILE A 173 -7.33 21.30 -4.01
C ILE A 173 -8.33 20.13 -4.05
N GLU A 174 -8.70 19.66 -5.23
CA GLU A 174 -9.62 18.53 -5.41
C GLU A 174 -8.91 17.34 -6.09
N VAL A 175 -8.79 16.22 -5.38
CA VAL A 175 -8.07 15.02 -5.82
C VAL A 175 -9.05 13.92 -6.24
N TYR A 176 -9.00 13.48 -7.49
CA TYR A 176 -9.90 12.49 -8.07
C TYR A 176 -9.20 11.13 -8.23
N GLU A 177 -9.77 10.07 -7.65
CA GLU A 177 -9.18 8.72 -7.63
C GLU A 177 -10.20 7.67 -8.08
N THR A 178 -9.78 6.82 -9.02
CA THR A 178 -10.60 5.76 -9.65
C THR A 178 -10.85 4.59 -8.70
N ALA A 179 -9.89 4.31 -7.80
CA ALA A 179 -10.06 3.33 -6.74
C ALA A 179 -11.13 3.78 -5.72
N SER A 180 -11.80 2.81 -5.10
CA SER A 180 -12.81 3.07 -4.07
C SER A 180 -12.22 3.53 -2.72
N ASN A 181 -10.91 3.36 -2.55
CA ASN A 181 -10.09 3.82 -1.43
C ASN A 181 -8.62 3.80 -1.86
N LEU A 182 -7.71 4.21 -0.97
CA LEU A 182 -6.26 4.05 -1.16
C LEU A 182 -5.79 2.61 -0.88
N GLY A 183 -6.39 1.65 -1.56
CA GLY A 183 -6.10 0.22 -1.47
C GLY A 183 -4.75 -0.14 -2.11
N PHE A 184 -3.65 0.33 -1.53
CA PHE A 184 -2.31 0.02 -2.00
C PHE A 184 -1.97 -1.45 -1.76
N VAL A 185 -2.00 -2.27 -2.82
CA VAL A 185 -1.42 -3.61 -2.81
C VAL A 185 0.06 -3.50 -2.44
N GLY A 186 0.44 -4.26 -1.41
CA GLY A 186 1.73 -4.12 -0.76
C GLY A 186 2.91 -4.52 -1.64
N ALA A 187 4.00 -3.77 -1.46
CA ALA A 187 5.34 -4.10 -1.93
C ALA A 187 6.34 -3.27 -1.10
N GLY A 188 7.58 -3.74 -0.99
CA GLY A 188 8.67 -2.94 -0.47
C GLY A 188 9.00 -1.77 -1.41
N ILE A 189 9.36 -0.64 -0.80
CA ILE A 189 9.81 0.57 -1.48
C ILE A 189 11.04 1.12 -0.78
N GLN A 190 11.96 1.71 -1.53
CA GLN A 190 13.14 2.35 -0.96
C GLN A 190 12.88 3.83 -0.69
N LEU A 191 13.45 4.33 0.40
CA LEU A 191 13.28 5.67 0.93
C LEU A 191 14.64 6.38 0.89
N ALA A 192 14.94 6.99 -0.26
CA ALA A 192 16.20 7.67 -0.50
C ALA A 192 16.23 9.10 0.12
N PRO A 193 17.41 9.64 0.48
CA PRO A 193 17.51 10.94 1.17
C PRO A 193 16.87 12.14 0.46
N ASN A 194 16.86 12.16 -0.88
CA ASN A 194 16.19 13.20 -1.67
C ASN A 194 14.66 13.20 -1.45
N MET A 195 14.06 12.02 -1.32
CA MET A 195 12.64 11.87 -1.00
C MET A 195 12.36 12.15 0.48
N ALA A 196 13.22 11.65 1.38
CA ALA A 196 13.10 11.85 2.83
C ALA A 196 13.05 13.35 3.19
N ARG A 197 13.95 14.15 2.62
CA ARG A 197 14.00 15.62 2.80
C ARG A 197 12.70 16.33 2.41
N ILE A 198 12.02 15.87 1.36
CA ILE A 198 10.73 16.42 0.94
C ILE A 198 9.63 15.98 1.91
N LEU A 199 9.58 14.70 2.26
CA LEU A 199 8.61 14.16 3.23
C LEU A 199 8.72 14.82 4.63
N ASP A 200 9.92 15.26 5.01
CA ASP A 200 10.17 15.98 6.27
C ASP A 200 9.66 17.43 6.20
N ARG A 201 9.96 18.15 5.11
CA ARG A 201 9.36 19.47 4.82
C ARG A 201 7.83 19.43 4.77
N LEU A 202 7.24 18.31 4.35
CA LEU A 202 5.78 18.10 4.34
C LEU A 202 5.21 17.67 5.70
N GLY A 203 6.05 17.39 6.70
CA GLY A 203 5.61 17.02 8.05
C GLY A 203 4.99 15.61 8.13
N VAL A 204 5.52 14.66 7.36
CA VAL A 204 5.10 13.24 7.37
C VAL A 204 6.27 12.25 7.54
N TRP A 205 7.53 12.68 7.39
CA TRP A 205 8.69 11.79 7.48
C TRP A 205 8.83 11.04 8.82
N ALA A 206 8.60 11.69 9.95
CA ALA A 206 8.83 11.09 11.27
C ALA A 206 8.00 9.82 11.54
N ASP A 207 6.75 9.75 11.04
CA ASP A 207 5.93 8.54 11.14
C ASP A 207 6.40 7.43 10.17
N ILE A 208 7.02 7.81 9.05
CA ILE A 208 7.54 6.89 8.02
C ILE A 208 8.88 6.29 8.46
N GLU A 209 9.82 7.12 8.96
CA GLU A 209 11.13 6.68 9.51
C GLU A 209 10.94 5.73 10.70
N LYS A 210 9.87 5.87 11.47
CA LYS A 210 9.56 5.01 12.61
C LYS A 210 9.17 3.57 12.23
N GLU A 211 8.56 3.36 11.07
CA GLU A 211 8.22 2.01 10.58
C GLU A 211 9.32 1.42 9.68
N ALA A 212 10.01 2.27 8.91
CA ALA A 212 11.03 1.86 7.95
C ALA A 212 12.28 1.22 8.60
N VAL A 213 12.99 0.41 7.82
CA VAL A 213 14.29 -0.17 8.21
C VAL A 213 15.42 0.66 7.61
N ASP A 214 16.38 1.04 8.45
CA ASP A 214 17.50 1.94 8.15
C ASP A 214 18.70 1.13 7.63
N ILE A 215 18.95 1.16 6.31
CA ILE A 215 19.90 0.24 5.67
C ILE A 215 21.34 0.67 5.88
N LYS A 216 22.15 -0.23 6.45
CA LYS A 216 23.58 0.02 6.75
C LYS A 216 24.53 -0.45 5.66
N GLU A 217 24.10 -1.39 4.81
CA GLU A 217 24.97 -2.06 3.86
C GLU A 217 24.18 -2.73 2.72
N THR A 218 24.89 -3.10 1.66
CA THR A 218 24.36 -3.91 0.56
C THR A 218 25.32 -5.05 0.22
N SER A 219 24.79 -6.27 0.14
CA SER A 219 25.53 -7.48 -0.22
C SER A 219 25.09 -7.97 -1.59
N ILE A 220 26.03 -8.03 -2.54
CA ILE A 220 25.81 -8.48 -3.91
C ILE A 220 26.40 -9.88 -4.04
N ARG A 221 25.53 -10.85 -4.36
CA ARG A 221 25.78 -12.28 -4.22
C ARG A 221 25.52 -13.00 -5.54
N GLN A 222 26.29 -14.05 -5.81
CA GLN A 222 26.07 -14.91 -6.97
C GLN A 222 24.82 -15.76 -6.72
N GLY A 223 23.88 -15.74 -7.68
CA GLY A 223 22.55 -16.32 -7.52
C GLY A 223 22.55 -17.83 -7.25
N SER A 224 23.45 -18.59 -7.87
CA SER A 224 23.54 -20.05 -7.76
C SER A 224 24.25 -20.55 -6.51
N THR A 225 25.26 -19.83 -6.01
CA THR A 225 26.14 -20.29 -4.91
C THR A 225 25.92 -19.58 -3.58
N ASP A 226 25.17 -18.47 -3.57
CA ASP A 226 25.07 -17.52 -2.44
C ASP A 226 26.40 -16.81 -2.06
N GLN A 227 27.46 -16.97 -2.86
CA GLN A 227 28.77 -16.35 -2.62
C GLN A 227 28.70 -14.82 -2.78
N GLU A 228 29.14 -14.07 -1.78
CA GLU A 228 29.21 -12.60 -1.88
C GLU A 228 30.35 -12.15 -2.81
N LEU A 229 29.96 -11.60 -3.96
CA LEU A 229 30.81 -11.02 -5.00
C LEU A 229 31.30 -9.62 -4.61
N GLY A 230 30.43 -8.80 -4.01
CA GLY A 230 30.73 -7.42 -3.63
C GLY A 230 29.89 -6.94 -2.45
N HIS A 231 30.43 -5.99 -1.70
CA HIS A 231 29.83 -5.43 -0.49
C HIS A 231 30.06 -3.92 -0.46
N VAL A 232 29.06 -3.13 -0.04
CA VAL A 232 29.20 -1.67 0.13
C VAL A 232 28.52 -1.23 1.44
N GLU A 233 29.26 -0.54 2.30
CA GLU A 233 28.70 0.10 3.49
C GLU A 233 27.98 1.41 3.13
N LEU A 234 26.73 1.55 3.60
CA LEU A 234 25.85 2.70 3.38
C LEU A 234 25.67 3.57 4.64
N LYS A 235 26.31 3.20 5.77
CA LYS A 235 26.30 3.94 7.04
C LYS A 235 26.66 5.43 6.89
N TYR A 236 27.48 5.78 5.89
CA TYR A 236 27.87 7.17 5.61
C TYR A 236 26.72 8.05 5.08
N VAL A 237 25.67 7.46 4.49
CA VAL A 237 24.61 8.21 3.80
C VAL A 237 23.91 9.20 4.75
N ARG A 238 23.53 8.79 5.98
CA ARG A 238 22.92 9.71 6.96
C ARG A 238 23.86 10.86 7.32
N SER A 239 25.16 10.62 7.48
CA SER A 239 26.14 11.67 7.78
C SER A 239 26.43 12.61 6.61
N THR A 240 26.22 12.18 5.36
CA THR A 240 26.50 13.00 4.16
C THR A 240 25.27 13.77 3.67
N TYR A 241 24.07 13.20 3.76
CA TYR A 241 22.83 13.79 3.22
C TYR A 241 21.79 14.14 4.28
N THR A 242 22.17 14.11 5.56
CA THR A 242 21.33 14.28 6.77
C THR A 242 20.31 13.17 7.02
N TYR A 243 19.68 12.65 5.96
CA TYR A 243 18.69 11.57 6.03
C TYR A 243 19.31 10.21 5.73
N PRO A 244 18.86 9.12 6.39
CA PRO A 244 19.28 7.75 6.07
C PRO A 244 18.80 7.31 4.67
N HIS A 245 19.39 6.23 4.15
CA HIS A 245 18.73 5.42 3.12
C HIS A 245 17.95 4.31 3.81
N MET A 246 16.62 4.32 3.66
CA MET A 246 15.77 3.33 4.32
C MET A 246 14.99 2.50 3.32
N VAL A 247 14.28 1.50 3.83
CA VAL A 247 13.28 0.72 3.10
C VAL A 247 12.01 0.59 3.93
N GLY A 248 10.86 0.71 3.29
CA GLY A 248 9.56 0.70 3.94
C GLY A 248 8.52 -0.03 3.10
N HIS A 249 7.32 -0.19 3.64
CA HIS A 249 6.21 -0.78 2.92
C HIS A 249 5.41 0.31 2.19
N ARG A 250 5.07 0.07 0.91
CA ARG A 250 4.47 1.09 0.02
C ARG A 250 3.16 1.67 0.56
N SER A 251 2.31 0.85 1.18
CA SER A 251 1.05 1.32 1.76
C SER A 251 1.27 2.23 2.97
N SER A 252 2.35 2.04 3.71
CA SER A 252 2.67 2.82 4.92
C SER A 252 3.19 4.21 4.57
N LEU A 253 4.10 4.30 3.58
CA LEU A 253 4.53 5.58 3.00
C LEU A 253 3.33 6.39 2.51
N ALA A 254 2.50 5.81 1.64
CA ALA A 254 1.37 6.51 1.05
C ALA A 254 0.23 6.76 2.06
N GLY A 255 0.06 5.87 3.05
CA GLY A 255 -0.86 6.05 4.18
C GLY A 255 -0.48 7.27 5.03
N SER A 256 0.79 7.39 5.43
CA SER A 256 1.29 8.55 6.18
C SER A 256 1.20 9.85 5.37
N MET A 257 1.43 9.80 4.05
CA MET A 257 1.20 10.95 3.16
C MET A 257 -0.29 11.34 3.09
N TYR A 258 -1.20 10.37 3.01
CA TYR A 258 -2.65 10.60 2.97
C TYR A 258 -3.21 11.11 4.31
N GLU A 259 -2.77 10.55 5.44
CA GLU A 259 -3.07 11.10 6.76
C GLU A 259 -2.43 12.48 6.95
N GLY A 260 -1.34 12.79 6.24
CA GLY A 260 -0.85 14.15 6.03
C GLY A 260 -1.87 15.03 5.31
N CYS A 261 -2.34 14.60 4.14
CA CYS A 261 -3.34 15.33 3.34
C CYS A 261 -4.64 15.58 4.11
N LYS A 262 -5.14 14.59 4.85
CA LYS A 262 -6.37 14.69 5.66
C LYS A 262 -6.29 15.70 6.81
N ARG A 263 -5.09 16.13 7.22
CA ARG A 263 -4.93 17.22 8.20
C ARG A 263 -5.18 18.58 7.58
N GLU A 264 -5.05 18.71 6.25
CA GLU A 264 -5.18 19.96 5.52
C GLU A 264 -6.59 20.15 4.95
N LYS A 265 -7.35 21.11 5.50
CA LYS A 265 -8.74 21.40 5.10
C LYS A 265 -8.90 21.85 3.64
N ALA A 266 -7.80 22.22 2.98
CA ALA A 266 -7.78 22.62 1.57
C ALA A 266 -7.91 21.43 0.60
N ILE A 267 -7.65 20.20 1.05
CA ILE A 267 -7.62 19.00 0.19
C ILE A 267 -8.92 18.21 0.35
N LYS A 268 -9.67 18.08 -0.76
CA LYS A 268 -10.86 17.24 -0.89
C LYS A 268 -10.53 16.04 -1.76
N PHE A 269 -10.80 14.82 -1.28
CA PHE A 269 -10.66 13.59 -2.07
C PHE A 269 -12.02 13.12 -2.60
N THR A 270 -12.05 12.73 -3.87
CA THR A 270 -13.21 12.13 -4.56
C THR A 270 -12.80 10.75 -5.08
N PHE A 271 -13.07 9.71 -4.29
CA PHE A 271 -12.83 8.31 -4.65
C PHE A 271 -13.95 7.74 -5.57
N LYS A 272 -13.78 6.49 -6.03
CA LYS A 272 -14.65 5.81 -7.01
C LYS A 272 -14.77 6.53 -8.38
N THR A 273 -13.93 7.52 -8.69
CA THR A 273 -14.15 8.47 -9.80
C THR A 273 -12.94 8.56 -10.73
N ALA A 274 -13.12 8.14 -11.98
CA ALA A 274 -12.11 8.25 -13.02
C ALA A 274 -12.16 9.62 -13.72
N ALA A 275 -11.03 10.04 -14.30
CA ALA A 275 -11.03 11.11 -15.30
C ALA A 275 -11.20 10.51 -16.70
N GLY A 276 -12.16 11.02 -17.45
CA GLY A 276 -12.42 10.68 -18.85
C GLY A 276 -11.71 11.63 -19.81
N GLU A 277 -12.51 12.26 -20.68
CA GLU A 277 -12.03 13.21 -21.67
C GLU A 277 -11.67 14.57 -21.06
N VAL A 278 -10.53 15.15 -21.48
CA VAL A 278 -10.15 16.54 -21.20
C VAL A 278 -10.60 17.40 -22.38
N LYS A 279 -11.73 18.08 -22.22
CA LYS A 279 -12.39 18.91 -23.24
C LYS A 279 -11.68 20.25 -23.48
N SER A 280 -11.01 20.78 -22.47
CA SER A 280 -10.15 21.96 -22.57
C SER A 280 -8.90 21.75 -21.74
N TYR A 281 -7.74 22.11 -22.30
CA TYR A 281 -6.46 22.18 -21.59
C TYR A 281 -6.14 23.61 -21.12
N GLY A 282 -6.94 24.60 -21.53
CA GLY A 282 -6.77 26.02 -21.24
C GLY A 282 -7.44 26.92 -22.30
N PRO A 283 -7.95 28.12 -21.95
CA PRO A 283 -8.08 28.62 -20.59
C PRO A 283 -9.13 27.83 -19.78
N ASN A 284 -8.93 27.75 -18.46
CA ASN A 284 -9.75 26.98 -17.50
C ASN A 284 -9.91 25.48 -17.89
N PRO A 285 -8.89 24.64 -17.64
CA PRO A 285 -8.93 23.21 -17.93
C PRO A 285 -10.23 22.56 -17.46
N THR A 286 -10.84 21.79 -18.36
CA THR A 286 -12.15 21.19 -18.15
C THR A 286 -12.13 19.73 -18.57
N PHE A 287 -12.51 18.84 -17.65
CA PHE A 287 -12.50 17.39 -17.86
C PHE A 287 -13.80 16.74 -17.37
N VAL A 288 -14.10 15.55 -17.91
CA VAL A 288 -15.22 14.73 -17.47
C VAL A 288 -14.79 13.86 -16.30
N ALA A 289 -15.39 14.06 -15.12
CA ALA A 289 -15.37 13.08 -14.04
C ALA A 289 -16.39 11.98 -14.33
N ILE A 290 -15.96 10.73 -14.18
CA ILE A 290 -16.78 9.53 -14.37
C ILE A 290 -16.81 8.78 -13.04
N PRO A 291 -17.82 9.03 -12.18
CA PRO A 291 -18.08 8.18 -11.03
C PRO A 291 -18.37 6.74 -11.46
N ARG A 292 -18.00 5.77 -10.60
CA ARG A 292 -18.43 4.38 -10.75
C ARG A 292 -19.96 4.23 -10.59
N GLU A 293 -20.56 5.14 -9.84
CA GLU A 293 -21.96 5.13 -9.42
C GLU A 293 -22.47 6.58 -9.51
N GLY A 294 -23.51 6.81 -10.32
CA GLY A 294 -23.98 8.15 -10.71
C GLY A 294 -23.63 8.52 -12.16
N GLU A 295 -24.10 9.68 -12.61
CA GLU A 295 -23.81 10.19 -13.96
C GLU A 295 -22.43 10.86 -14.05
N ALA A 296 -21.83 10.84 -15.24
CA ALA A 296 -20.59 11.55 -15.51
C ALA A 296 -20.85 13.06 -15.62
N TYR A 297 -19.96 13.88 -15.04
CA TYR A 297 -20.15 15.33 -14.95
C TYR A 297 -18.86 16.10 -15.26
N GLU A 298 -19.00 17.33 -15.75
CA GLU A 298 -17.85 18.18 -16.11
C GLU A 298 -17.34 18.98 -14.92
N ILE A 299 -16.03 19.09 -14.80
CA ILE A 299 -15.34 19.92 -13.80
C ILE A 299 -14.43 20.89 -14.53
N SER A 300 -14.59 22.19 -14.23
CA SER A 300 -13.67 23.24 -14.67
C SER A 300 -12.81 23.72 -13.49
N CYS A 301 -11.52 23.95 -13.75
CA CYS A 301 -10.51 24.32 -12.77
C CYS A 301 -9.52 25.32 -13.35
N ASP A 302 -8.71 25.96 -12.50
CA ASP A 302 -7.65 26.85 -12.97
C ASP A 302 -6.39 26.08 -13.37
N ILE A 303 -6.15 24.90 -12.76
CA ILE A 303 -4.99 24.05 -13.01
C ILE A 303 -5.42 22.58 -12.93
N LEU A 304 -5.01 21.77 -13.92
CA LEU A 304 -5.24 20.33 -13.96
C LEU A 304 -3.89 19.57 -13.91
N LEU A 305 -3.70 18.71 -12.90
CA LEU A 305 -2.45 18.00 -12.66
C LEU A 305 -2.68 16.48 -12.74
N ALA A 306 -2.21 15.85 -13.81
CA ALA A 306 -2.45 14.44 -14.10
C ALA A 306 -1.34 13.54 -13.52
N SER A 307 -1.62 12.90 -12.39
CA SER A 307 -0.78 11.88 -11.75
C SER A 307 -1.43 10.49 -11.78
N ASP A 308 -2.16 10.20 -12.86
CA ASP A 308 -2.83 8.94 -13.20
C ASP A 308 -1.85 7.82 -13.63
N GLY A 309 -0.55 8.11 -13.64
CA GLY A 309 0.54 7.14 -13.62
C GLY A 309 0.87 6.51 -14.97
N VAL A 310 1.51 5.33 -14.97
CA VAL A 310 2.04 4.71 -16.20
C VAL A 310 0.97 4.47 -17.29
N LYS A 311 -0.28 4.24 -16.89
CA LYS A 311 -1.45 4.12 -17.79
C LYS A 311 -2.18 5.44 -18.07
N SER A 312 -1.50 6.59 -17.90
CA SER A 312 -2.12 7.92 -17.97
C SER A 312 -2.99 8.11 -19.21
N THR A 313 -4.29 8.27 -19.02
CA THR A 313 -5.25 8.53 -20.10
C THR A 313 -5.15 9.98 -20.55
N ILE A 314 -4.71 10.88 -19.66
CA ILE A 314 -4.54 12.31 -19.97
C ILE A 314 -3.26 12.53 -20.79
N ARG A 315 -2.16 11.83 -20.52
CA ARG A 315 -0.98 11.80 -21.42
C ARG A 315 -1.41 11.35 -22.81
N ASP A 316 -2.10 10.23 -22.92
CA ASP A 316 -2.44 9.64 -24.22
C ASP A 316 -3.39 10.55 -25.02
N GLN A 317 -4.22 11.37 -24.35
CA GLN A 317 -5.01 12.44 -24.99
C GLN A 317 -4.14 13.64 -25.42
N LEU A 318 -3.24 14.13 -24.56
CA LEU A 318 -2.32 15.24 -24.83
C LEU A 318 -1.42 14.93 -26.04
N LEU A 319 -0.88 13.71 -26.12
CA LEU A 319 -0.06 13.24 -27.23
C LEU A 319 -0.85 13.20 -28.55
N ARG A 320 -2.11 12.72 -28.54
CA ARG A 320 -2.99 12.76 -29.72
C ARG A 320 -3.30 14.18 -30.17
N LEU A 321 -3.63 15.08 -29.24
CA LEU A 321 -3.88 16.51 -29.51
C LEU A 321 -2.67 17.16 -30.21
N ARG A 322 -1.45 16.84 -29.74
CA ARG A 322 -0.19 17.32 -30.31
C ARG A 322 0.34 16.52 -31.51
N LYS A 323 -0.36 15.45 -31.92
CA LYS A 323 0.04 14.51 -32.99
C LYS A 323 1.41 13.86 -32.77
N ILE A 324 1.73 13.54 -31.52
CA ILE A 324 2.99 12.87 -31.12
C ILE A 324 2.73 11.36 -30.99
N ASP A 325 3.48 10.55 -31.74
CA ASP A 325 3.60 9.10 -31.53
C ASP A 325 4.79 8.83 -30.60
N ALA A 326 4.55 8.76 -29.29
CA ALA A 326 5.54 8.43 -28.27
C ALA A 326 5.31 7.01 -27.76
N LYS A 327 6.31 6.14 -27.93
CA LYS A 327 6.12 4.68 -27.85
C LYS A 327 6.35 4.12 -26.47
N ILE A 328 5.59 3.08 -26.18
CA ILE A 328 5.79 2.21 -25.01
C ILE A 328 6.65 1.03 -25.47
N ILE A 329 7.93 1.06 -25.10
CA ILE A 329 8.92 0.05 -25.46
C ILE A 329 8.84 -1.09 -24.45
N ASP A 330 8.55 -2.29 -24.97
CA ASP A 330 8.67 -3.53 -24.21
C ASP A 330 10.15 -3.83 -23.94
N THR A 331 10.51 -4.12 -22.69
CA THR A 331 11.90 -4.49 -22.36
C THR A 331 12.20 -5.97 -22.60
N GLY A 332 11.17 -6.79 -22.83
CA GLY A 332 11.30 -8.25 -22.82
C GLY A 332 11.60 -8.80 -21.42
N GLN A 333 11.21 -8.08 -20.36
CA GLN A 333 11.46 -8.46 -18.98
C GLN A 333 10.19 -8.41 -18.12
N ALA A 334 10.09 -9.36 -17.20
CA ALA A 334 9.05 -9.46 -16.20
C ALA A 334 9.65 -9.46 -14.78
N ALA A 335 8.83 -9.17 -13.78
CA ALA A 335 9.24 -9.01 -12.38
C ALA A 335 8.19 -9.58 -11.43
N TYR A 336 8.53 -10.62 -10.66
CA TYR A 336 7.70 -11.07 -9.54
C TYR A 336 7.86 -10.12 -8.35
N ARG A 337 6.74 -9.74 -7.74
CA ARG A 337 6.70 -9.00 -6.47
C ARG A 337 6.23 -9.95 -5.37
N ILE A 338 7.07 -10.12 -4.36
CA ILE A 338 6.94 -11.15 -3.33
C ILE A 338 7.13 -10.49 -1.97
N MET A 339 6.30 -10.88 -0.99
CA MET A 339 6.42 -10.47 0.40
C MET A 339 6.25 -11.69 1.29
N LEU A 340 7.21 -11.92 2.18
CA LEU A 340 7.19 -13.03 3.13
C LEU A 340 7.10 -12.47 4.53
N THR A 341 6.10 -12.88 5.31
CA THR A 341 5.98 -12.45 6.72
C THR A 341 6.99 -13.17 7.60
N ARG A 342 7.36 -12.55 8.74
CA ARG A 342 8.14 -13.20 9.81
C ARG A 342 7.54 -14.55 10.22
N GLU A 343 6.20 -14.65 10.22
CA GLU A 343 5.46 -15.87 10.57
C GLU A 343 5.65 -17.01 9.56
N GLN A 344 5.81 -16.71 8.26
CA GLN A 344 6.19 -17.69 7.23
C GLN A 344 7.67 -18.11 7.37
N MET A 345 8.55 -17.16 7.69
CA MET A 345 10.00 -17.39 7.70
C MET A 345 10.52 -18.04 9.00
N LYS A 346 9.76 -18.00 10.10
CA LYS A 346 10.21 -18.40 11.45
C LYS A 346 10.72 -19.84 11.61
N SER A 347 10.37 -20.73 10.71
CA SER A 347 10.78 -22.14 10.73
C SER A 347 12.23 -22.34 10.29
N ASP A 348 12.88 -21.32 9.71
CA ASP A 348 14.24 -21.38 9.24
C ASP A 348 15.07 -20.18 9.76
N ALA A 349 16.07 -20.49 10.60
CA ALA A 349 16.95 -19.49 11.20
C ALA A 349 17.79 -18.73 10.16
N GLU A 350 18.14 -19.36 9.03
CA GLU A 350 18.89 -18.73 7.94
C GLU A 350 18.04 -17.67 7.21
N LEU A 351 16.71 -17.83 7.21
CA LEU A 351 15.79 -16.84 6.62
C LEU A 351 15.46 -15.73 7.62
N LEU A 352 15.33 -16.06 8.91
CA LEU A 352 15.21 -15.05 9.96
C LEU A 352 16.43 -14.11 9.99
N GLU A 353 17.65 -14.62 9.82
CA GLU A 353 18.86 -13.78 9.73
C GLU A 353 18.78 -12.74 8.61
N LEU A 354 18.25 -13.10 7.43
CA LEU A 354 18.00 -12.14 6.34
C LEU A 354 16.98 -11.07 6.71
N LEU A 355 15.91 -11.46 7.41
CA LEU A 355 14.84 -10.57 7.85
C LEU A 355 15.27 -9.64 8.99
N ASP A 356 16.12 -10.11 9.90
CA ASP A 356 16.68 -9.35 11.02
C ASP A 356 17.87 -8.46 10.61
N SER A 357 18.41 -8.63 9.39
CA SER A 357 19.51 -7.80 8.86
C SER A 357 19.09 -6.34 8.58
N GLU A 358 20.03 -5.41 8.64
CA GLU A 358 19.87 -4.03 8.13
C GLU A 358 20.44 -3.88 6.70
N ALA A 359 20.29 -4.92 5.87
CA ALA A 359 20.97 -5.04 4.57
C ALA A 359 20.02 -5.15 3.37
N VAL A 360 20.41 -4.56 2.24
CA VAL A 360 19.85 -4.90 0.92
C VAL A 360 20.66 -6.05 0.33
N THR A 361 20.01 -7.17 0.03
CA THR A 361 20.65 -8.32 -0.62
C THR A 361 20.28 -8.37 -2.10
N ARG A 362 21.27 -8.58 -2.97
CA ARG A 362 21.07 -8.73 -4.42
C ARG A 362 21.66 -10.04 -4.92
N TRP A 363 20.83 -10.98 -5.36
CA TRP A 363 21.28 -12.22 -6.01
C TRP A 363 21.28 -12.06 -7.53
N ILE A 364 22.43 -12.25 -8.18
CA ILE A 364 22.60 -12.08 -9.62
C ILE A 364 22.86 -13.44 -10.31
N GLY A 365 22.01 -13.82 -11.25
CA GLY A 365 22.18 -14.98 -12.15
C GLY A 365 22.30 -14.54 -13.62
N GLU A 366 22.32 -15.49 -14.55
CA GLU A 366 22.32 -15.13 -15.98
C GLU A 366 20.99 -14.46 -16.36
N LYS A 367 21.05 -13.23 -16.90
CA LYS A 367 19.90 -12.41 -17.36
C LYS A 367 18.79 -12.20 -16.31
N ARG A 368 19.04 -12.56 -15.04
CA ARG A 368 18.06 -12.63 -13.95
C ARG A 368 18.67 -12.07 -12.68
N HIS A 369 17.89 -11.36 -11.89
CA HIS A 369 18.31 -10.98 -10.53
C HIS A 369 17.15 -10.88 -9.56
N ILE A 370 17.47 -10.94 -8.27
CA ILE A 370 16.53 -10.68 -7.16
C ILE A 370 17.13 -9.60 -6.28
N ILE A 371 16.35 -8.54 -5.98
CA ILE A 371 16.65 -7.61 -4.89
C ILE A 371 15.72 -7.90 -3.72
N ALA A 372 16.27 -7.97 -2.51
CA ALA A 372 15.54 -8.33 -1.30
C ALA A 372 15.98 -7.49 -0.10
N TYR A 373 15.03 -7.17 0.80
CA TYR A 373 15.26 -6.37 2.00
C TYR A 373 14.06 -6.45 2.97
N PRO A 374 14.28 -6.36 4.28
CA PRO A 374 13.20 -6.30 5.26
C PRO A 374 12.50 -4.95 5.27
N VAL A 375 11.19 -4.94 5.53
CA VAL A 375 10.33 -3.74 5.65
C VAL A 375 9.36 -3.90 6.83
N SER A 376 8.66 -2.82 7.17
CA SER A 376 7.73 -2.73 8.31
C SER A 376 8.34 -3.28 9.61
N SER A 377 9.39 -2.61 10.09
CA SER A 377 10.12 -2.97 11.32
C SER A 377 10.49 -4.46 11.39
N HIS A 378 11.10 -4.96 10.31
CA HIS A 378 11.52 -6.35 10.14
C HIS A 378 10.37 -7.39 10.28
N GLN A 379 9.12 -7.05 9.97
CA GLN A 379 8.00 -8.00 9.99
C GLN A 379 7.70 -8.63 8.63
N ILE A 380 8.17 -8.02 7.53
CA ILE A 380 8.00 -8.52 6.15
C ILE A 380 9.36 -8.48 5.45
N TYR A 381 9.77 -9.57 4.81
CA TYR A 381 10.87 -9.57 3.84
C TYR A 381 10.29 -9.32 2.45
N ASN A 382 10.58 -8.15 1.88
CA ASN A 382 10.23 -7.87 0.49
C ASN A 382 11.28 -8.47 -0.44
N MET A 383 10.81 -9.14 -1.48
CA MET A 383 11.62 -9.60 -2.60
C MET A 383 11.03 -9.05 -3.91
N SER A 384 11.89 -8.73 -4.86
CA SER A 384 11.49 -8.31 -6.19
C SER A 384 12.47 -8.87 -7.20
N THR A 385 11.99 -9.72 -8.10
CA THR A 385 12.80 -10.34 -9.15
C THR A 385 12.80 -9.44 -10.39
N VAL A 386 13.75 -9.68 -11.31
CA VAL A 386 13.57 -9.40 -12.73
C VAL A 386 14.14 -10.58 -13.51
N GLN A 387 13.38 -11.04 -14.50
CA GLN A 387 13.66 -12.17 -15.39
C GLN A 387 13.33 -11.78 -16.85
N PRO A 388 13.80 -12.54 -17.86
CA PRO A 388 13.23 -12.47 -19.20
C PRO A 388 11.73 -12.77 -19.18
N ASP A 389 10.96 -12.05 -19.99
CA ASP A 389 9.52 -12.30 -20.14
C ASP A 389 9.27 -13.42 -21.16
N THR A 390 9.08 -14.63 -20.64
CA THR A 390 8.69 -15.82 -21.41
C THR A 390 7.21 -16.17 -21.27
N ASN A 391 6.51 -15.53 -20.34
CA ASN A 391 5.21 -16.00 -19.82
C ASN A 391 4.03 -15.13 -20.24
N PHE A 392 4.25 -13.85 -20.56
CA PHE A 392 3.20 -13.04 -21.20
C PHE A 392 3.10 -13.42 -22.68
N ALA A 393 2.00 -14.10 -23.03
CA ALA A 393 1.61 -14.26 -24.43
C ALA A 393 1.55 -12.90 -25.16
N SER A 394 1.83 -12.89 -26.45
CA SER A 394 1.93 -11.71 -27.32
C SER A 394 0.58 -11.04 -27.65
N ALA A 395 -0.38 -11.08 -26.73
CA ALA A 395 -1.65 -10.39 -26.79
C ALA A 395 -1.55 -8.97 -26.19
N PRO A 396 -2.17 -7.94 -26.79
CA PRO A 396 -2.14 -6.56 -26.32
C PRO A 396 -3.10 -6.33 -25.13
N SER A 397 -2.99 -7.14 -24.07
CA SER A 397 -3.80 -6.97 -22.86
C SER A 397 -3.41 -5.67 -22.12
N ALA A 398 -4.42 -4.94 -21.64
CA ALA A 398 -4.24 -3.66 -20.95
C ALA A 398 -3.71 -3.79 -19.50
N THR A 399 -3.16 -4.95 -19.13
CA THR A 399 -2.91 -5.35 -17.74
C THR A 399 -1.42 -5.61 -17.50
N TYR A 400 -0.70 -4.61 -17.00
CA TYR A 400 0.73 -4.72 -16.64
C TYR A 400 1.03 -5.68 -15.47
N THR A 401 0.01 -6.32 -14.90
CA THR A 401 0.09 -7.16 -13.70
C THR A 401 -0.76 -8.42 -13.88
N THR A 402 -0.15 -9.60 -13.82
CA THR A 402 -0.82 -10.90 -13.92
C THR A 402 -0.61 -11.72 -12.64
N LYS A 403 -1.44 -12.75 -12.46
CA LYS A 403 -1.10 -13.84 -11.54
C LYS A 403 -0.09 -14.75 -12.25
N GLY A 404 1.13 -14.80 -11.74
CA GLY A 404 2.14 -15.76 -12.18
C GLY A 404 1.88 -17.16 -11.62
N SER A 405 2.54 -18.16 -12.18
CA SER A 405 2.50 -19.54 -11.66
C SER A 405 3.65 -19.79 -10.69
N LYS A 406 3.37 -20.36 -9.51
CA LYS A 406 4.44 -20.74 -8.55
C LYS A 406 5.39 -21.79 -9.14
N PRO A 407 4.93 -22.88 -9.79
CA PRO A 407 5.80 -23.77 -10.56
C PRO A 407 6.74 -23.05 -11.55
N GLN A 408 6.22 -22.14 -12.39
CA GLN A 408 7.06 -21.38 -13.35
C GLN A 408 8.08 -20.48 -12.63
N MET A 409 7.69 -19.82 -11.54
CA MET A 409 8.62 -19.03 -10.72
C MET A 409 9.74 -19.91 -10.12
N MET A 410 9.42 -21.12 -9.66
CA MET A 410 10.40 -22.07 -9.13
C MET A 410 11.33 -22.64 -10.22
N GLU A 411 10.83 -22.81 -11.45
CA GLU A 411 11.60 -23.22 -12.62
C GLU A 411 12.56 -22.11 -13.08
N VAL A 412 12.07 -20.86 -13.21
CA VAL A 412 12.84 -19.67 -13.61
C VAL A 412 13.98 -19.33 -12.63
N PHE A 413 13.92 -19.83 -11.40
CA PHE A 413 14.98 -19.70 -10.38
C PHE A 413 15.50 -21.07 -9.87
N SER A 414 15.38 -22.13 -10.68
CA SER A 414 15.78 -23.51 -10.32
C SER A 414 17.29 -23.67 -10.09
N ASP A 415 18.11 -22.93 -10.82
CA ASP A 415 19.58 -22.84 -10.71
C ASP A 415 20.07 -21.92 -9.59
N PHE A 416 19.17 -21.20 -8.90
CA PHE A 416 19.54 -20.35 -7.77
C PHE A 416 19.78 -21.19 -6.49
N CYS A 417 20.52 -20.61 -5.56
CA CYS A 417 20.98 -21.23 -4.33
C CYS A 417 19.81 -21.73 -3.46
N PRO A 418 20.02 -22.73 -2.59
CA PRO A 418 18.96 -23.26 -1.72
C PRO A 418 18.26 -22.17 -0.88
N LYS A 419 18.99 -21.15 -0.43
CA LYS A 419 18.46 -19.97 0.28
C LYS A 419 17.38 -19.23 -0.51
N VAL A 420 17.62 -18.93 -1.79
CA VAL A 420 16.63 -18.30 -2.67
C VAL A 420 15.45 -19.23 -2.92
N ARG A 421 15.69 -20.51 -3.20
CA ARG A 421 14.60 -21.46 -3.47
C ARG A 421 13.70 -21.72 -2.26
N LYS A 422 14.25 -21.74 -1.04
CA LYS A 422 13.45 -21.72 0.22
C LYS A 422 12.52 -20.51 0.28
N LEU A 423 13.03 -19.30 0.00
CA LEU A 423 12.24 -18.07 0.04
C LEU A 423 11.10 -18.08 -0.99
N LEU A 424 11.38 -18.53 -2.21
CA LEU A 424 10.37 -18.64 -3.27
C LEU A 424 9.31 -19.72 -2.98
N ASP A 425 9.66 -20.78 -2.23
CA ASP A 425 8.70 -21.81 -1.82
C ASP A 425 7.77 -21.36 -0.68
N LEU A 426 8.16 -20.37 0.14
CA LEU A 426 7.28 -19.78 1.15
C LEU A 426 6.14 -18.92 0.57
N VAL A 427 6.14 -18.66 -0.74
CA VAL A 427 5.06 -17.94 -1.43
C VAL A 427 3.83 -18.84 -1.58
N PRO A 428 2.62 -18.38 -1.19
CA PRO A 428 1.38 -19.14 -1.39
C PRO A 428 1.01 -19.31 -2.86
N GLU A 429 0.33 -20.41 -3.18
CA GLU A 429 -0.21 -20.65 -4.52
C GLU A 429 -1.28 -19.62 -4.88
N GLY A 430 -1.22 -19.09 -6.11
CA GLY A 430 -2.16 -18.07 -6.60
C GLY A 430 -1.94 -16.64 -6.08
N GLU A 431 -0.90 -16.40 -5.28
CA GLU A 431 -0.48 -15.06 -4.78
C GLU A 431 0.75 -14.49 -5.51
N VAL A 432 1.42 -15.26 -6.38
CA VAL A 432 2.53 -14.79 -7.21
C VAL A 432 2.04 -13.66 -8.14
N CYS A 433 2.51 -12.42 -7.89
CA CYS A 433 2.18 -11.25 -8.70
C CYS A 433 3.31 -10.96 -9.69
N GLU A 434 3.08 -11.15 -10.98
CA GLU A 434 4.07 -10.86 -12.03
C GLU A 434 3.77 -9.53 -12.74
N TRP A 435 4.80 -8.71 -12.92
CA TRP A 435 4.71 -7.36 -13.49
C TRP A 435 5.54 -7.28 -14.77
N LYS A 436 4.92 -6.89 -15.89
CA LYS A 436 5.65 -6.70 -17.15
C LYS A 436 6.35 -5.34 -17.16
N LEU A 437 7.66 -5.33 -17.39
CA LEU A 437 8.48 -4.12 -17.41
C LEU A 437 8.48 -3.47 -18.80
N ARG A 438 8.18 -2.18 -18.85
CA ARG A 438 8.20 -1.36 -20.06
C ARG A 438 8.88 -0.02 -19.78
N VAL A 439 9.44 0.60 -20.82
CA VAL A 439 10.00 1.95 -20.81
C VAL A 439 9.17 2.81 -21.75
N HIS A 440 8.94 4.07 -21.40
CA HIS A 440 8.31 5.03 -22.31
C HIS A 440 9.39 5.89 -22.96
N GLU A 441 9.23 6.22 -24.24
CA GLU A 441 10.08 7.22 -24.89
C GLU A 441 9.94 8.59 -24.19
N PRO A 442 11.03 9.39 -24.09
CA PRO A 442 10.97 10.74 -23.56
C PRO A 442 9.92 11.60 -24.28
N LEU A 443 8.86 11.97 -23.56
CA LEU A 443 7.83 12.88 -24.06
C LEU A 443 8.48 14.25 -24.37
N PRO A 444 8.22 14.85 -25.54
CA PRO A 444 8.79 16.16 -25.89
C PRO A 444 8.15 17.29 -25.07
N THR A 445 6.94 17.08 -24.53
CA THR A 445 6.42 17.93 -23.46
C THR A 445 5.51 17.22 -22.46
N TRP A 446 5.44 17.78 -21.25
CA TRP A 446 4.55 17.40 -20.15
C TRP A 446 3.39 18.38 -19.92
N VAL A 447 3.39 19.54 -20.59
CA VAL A 447 2.53 20.69 -20.25
C VAL A 447 1.79 21.21 -21.48
N GLU A 448 0.47 21.29 -21.35
CA GLU A 448 -0.46 21.81 -22.36
C GLU A 448 -1.42 22.81 -21.71
N GLY A 449 -1.42 24.07 -22.15
CA GLY A 449 -2.18 25.14 -21.51
C GLY A 449 -1.90 25.24 -20.01
N GLN A 450 -2.95 25.13 -19.19
CA GLN A 450 -2.90 25.12 -17.73
C GLN A 450 -2.95 23.67 -17.15
N THR A 451 -2.59 22.67 -17.97
CA THR A 451 -2.58 21.24 -17.62
C THR A 451 -1.15 20.69 -17.63
N ALA A 452 -0.79 19.86 -16.65
CA ALA A 452 0.53 19.21 -16.58
C ALA A 452 0.45 17.72 -16.16
N LEU A 453 1.32 16.89 -16.73
CA LEU A 453 1.55 15.50 -16.31
C LEU A 453 2.50 15.43 -15.09
N VAL A 454 2.34 14.45 -14.21
CA VAL A 454 3.08 14.32 -12.93
C VAL A 454 3.46 12.86 -12.61
N GLY A 455 4.75 12.59 -12.36
CA GLY A 455 5.27 11.28 -11.96
C GLY A 455 5.30 10.23 -13.10
N ASP A 456 4.86 9.00 -12.82
CA ASP A 456 4.80 7.90 -13.81
C ASP A 456 3.93 8.23 -15.05
N ALA A 457 3.14 9.31 -15.02
CA ALA A 457 2.45 9.83 -16.20
C ALA A 457 3.44 10.34 -17.26
N CYS A 458 4.53 10.98 -16.85
CA CYS A 458 5.53 11.61 -17.72
C CYS A 458 6.91 10.92 -17.75
N HIS A 459 7.36 10.28 -16.66
CA HIS A 459 8.68 9.61 -16.58
C HIS A 459 8.66 8.22 -15.89
N PRO A 460 7.79 7.28 -16.32
CA PRO A 460 7.74 5.94 -15.75
C PRO A 460 9.09 5.21 -15.92
N THR A 461 9.64 4.71 -14.82
CA THR A 461 11.04 4.25 -14.73
C THR A 461 11.17 2.78 -14.29
N LEU A 462 12.27 2.14 -14.69
CA LEU A 462 12.59 0.77 -14.30
C LEU A 462 13.07 0.71 -12.83
N PRO A 463 12.80 -0.40 -12.11
CA PRO A 463 13.00 -0.45 -10.66
C PRO A 463 14.47 -0.43 -10.18
N HIS A 464 15.45 -0.54 -11.08
CA HIS A 464 16.86 -0.82 -10.73
C HIS A 464 17.54 0.24 -9.83
N LEU A 465 17.18 1.52 -9.98
CA LEU A 465 17.64 2.63 -9.11
C LEU A 465 16.65 2.97 -7.97
N ALA A 466 15.46 2.34 -7.95
CA ALA A 466 14.40 2.60 -6.99
C ALA A 466 13.91 4.07 -6.86
N GLN A 467 14.13 4.92 -7.88
CA GLN A 467 13.83 6.37 -7.81
C GLN A 467 12.42 6.80 -8.25
N GLY A 468 11.59 5.98 -8.89
CA GLY A 468 10.32 6.43 -9.48
C GLY A 468 9.37 7.18 -8.52
N ALA A 469 9.13 6.64 -7.33
CA ALA A 469 8.32 7.33 -6.32
C ALA A 469 8.99 8.60 -5.77
N ALA A 470 10.32 8.58 -5.59
CA ALA A 470 11.08 9.76 -5.19
C ALA A 470 10.95 10.88 -6.23
N GLN A 471 10.95 10.54 -7.52
CA GLN A 471 10.79 11.47 -8.62
C GLN A 471 9.36 12.03 -8.72
N ALA A 472 8.34 11.20 -8.49
CA ALA A 472 6.95 11.67 -8.40
C ALA A 472 6.74 12.62 -7.19
N ILE A 473 7.46 12.40 -6.08
CA ILE A 473 7.47 13.30 -4.91
C ILE A 473 8.29 14.58 -5.17
N GLU A 474 9.41 14.49 -5.88
CA GLU A 474 10.17 15.64 -6.40
C GLU A 474 9.31 16.54 -7.31
N ASP A 475 8.47 15.95 -8.16
CA ASP A 475 7.57 16.70 -9.04
C ASP A 475 6.54 17.53 -8.26
N GLY A 476 5.78 16.89 -7.37
CA GLY A 476 4.74 17.57 -6.59
C GLY A 476 5.30 18.67 -5.68
N ALA A 477 6.52 18.46 -5.18
CA ALA A 477 7.26 19.47 -4.43
C ALA A 477 7.64 20.68 -5.30
N VAL A 478 8.17 20.47 -6.51
CA VAL A 478 8.49 21.58 -7.44
C VAL A 478 7.24 22.30 -7.91
N LEU A 479 6.15 21.59 -8.23
CA LEU A 479 4.86 22.19 -8.58
C LEU A 479 4.38 23.17 -7.49
N SER A 480 4.51 22.79 -6.21
CA SER A 480 4.16 23.69 -5.10
C SER A 480 5.05 24.95 -5.00
N VAL A 481 6.30 24.87 -5.46
CA VAL A 481 7.22 26.03 -5.49
C VAL A 481 6.85 26.96 -6.64
N VAL A 482 6.81 26.45 -7.88
CA VAL A 482 6.60 27.29 -9.06
C VAL A 482 5.21 27.93 -9.10
N LEU A 483 4.18 27.24 -8.60
CA LEU A 483 2.83 27.79 -8.53
C LEU A 483 2.70 28.83 -7.41
N ALA A 484 3.40 28.66 -6.27
CA ALA A 484 3.38 29.65 -5.19
C ALA A 484 4.13 30.97 -5.53
N LYS A 485 4.94 30.98 -6.60
CA LYS A 485 5.66 32.16 -7.11
C LYS A 485 4.96 32.83 -8.30
N LEU A 486 3.73 32.43 -8.65
CA LEU A 486 2.98 33.03 -9.76
C LEU A 486 2.84 34.56 -9.57
N PRO A 487 3.25 35.39 -10.54
CA PRO A 487 3.09 36.84 -10.45
C PRO A 487 1.65 37.31 -10.69
N SER A 488 0.81 36.45 -11.28
CA SER A 488 -0.61 36.67 -11.53
C SER A 488 -1.34 35.35 -11.77
N THR A 489 -2.66 35.36 -11.69
CA THR A 489 -3.54 34.20 -11.94
C THR A 489 -4.05 34.12 -13.39
N THR A 490 -3.34 34.70 -14.37
CA THR A 490 -3.77 34.61 -15.78
C THR A 490 -3.41 33.23 -16.37
N PRO A 491 -4.14 32.73 -17.39
CA PRO A 491 -3.84 31.45 -18.02
C PRO A 491 -2.40 31.34 -18.54
N GLU A 492 -1.86 32.43 -19.07
CA GLU A 492 -0.50 32.51 -19.61
C GLU A 492 0.54 32.43 -18.50
N ALA A 493 0.33 33.13 -17.38
CA ALA A 493 1.22 33.06 -16.22
C ALA A 493 1.24 31.64 -15.63
N ILE A 494 0.07 31.01 -15.50
CA ILE A 494 -0.06 29.62 -15.06
C ILE A 494 0.66 28.66 -16.02
N GLN A 495 0.46 28.80 -17.34
CA GLN A 495 1.17 28.00 -18.34
C GLN A 495 2.70 28.21 -18.26
N LYS A 496 3.19 29.44 -18.10
CA LYS A 496 4.63 29.72 -17.89
C LYS A 496 5.16 29.04 -16.62
N ALA A 497 4.45 29.08 -15.49
CA ALA A 497 4.89 28.41 -14.26
C ALA A 497 4.92 26.87 -14.39
N LEU A 498 3.95 26.26 -15.08
CA LEU A 498 3.99 24.83 -15.40
C LEU A 498 5.17 24.49 -16.31
N LYS A 499 5.53 25.37 -17.26
CA LYS A 499 6.76 25.25 -18.06
C LYS A 499 8.05 25.36 -17.23
N VAL A 500 8.06 26.17 -16.15
CA VAL A 500 9.18 26.16 -15.18
C VAL A 500 9.30 24.80 -14.48
N TYR A 501 8.19 24.20 -14.03
CA TYR A 501 8.19 22.83 -13.47
C TYR A 501 8.79 21.83 -14.47
N GLU A 502 8.37 21.89 -15.73
CA GLU A 502 8.90 21.03 -16.79
C GLU A 502 10.41 21.21 -17.01
N GLU A 503 10.90 22.44 -17.17
CA GLU A 503 12.34 22.72 -17.43
C GLU A 503 13.23 22.27 -16.26
N VAL A 504 12.81 22.51 -15.00
CA VAL A 504 13.55 22.08 -13.78
C VAL A 504 13.58 20.56 -13.61
N ARG A 505 12.55 19.84 -14.07
CA ARG A 505 12.34 18.41 -13.76
C ARG A 505 12.70 17.45 -14.87
N ARG A 506 12.40 17.79 -16.13
CA ARG A 506 12.42 16.86 -17.27
C ARG A 506 13.80 16.23 -17.50
N ASP A 507 14.84 17.04 -17.53
CA ASP A 507 16.19 16.59 -17.86
C ASP A 507 16.80 15.76 -16.70
N ARG A 508 16.48 16.08 -15.42
CA ARG A 508 16.79 15.20 -14.28
C ARG A 508 16.02 13.89 -14.35
N ALA A 509 14.74 13.94 -14.69
CA ALA A 509 13.87 12.77 -14.72
C ALA A 509 14.32 11.75 -15.79
N TYR A 510 14.48 12.17 -17.04
CA TYR A 510 14.93 11.28 -18.11
C TYR A 510 16.35 10.75 -17.90
N LYS A 511 17.26 11.53 -17.31
CA LYS A 511 18.60 11.04 -16.93
C LYS A 511 18.53 9.90 -15.92
N LEU A 512 17.57 9.91 -14.99
CA LEU A 512 17.39 8.83 -14.01
C LEU A 512 16.61 7.64 -14.58
N VAL A 513 15.71 7.84 -15.54
CA VAL A 513 15.14 6.76 -16.37
C VAL A 513 16.23 6.05 -17.18
N GLU A 514 17.10 6.79 -17.86
CA GLU A 514 18.21 6.24 -18.64
C GLU A 514 19.20 5.47 -17.78
N LEU A 515 19.63 6.04 -16.65
CA LEU A 515 20.55 5.38 -15.71
C LEU A 515 19.93 4.12 -15.08
N ALA A 516 18.60 4.08 -14.87
CA ALA A 516 17.91 2.86 -14.43
C ALA A 516 17.93 1.79 -15.52
N ALA A 517 17.67 2.14 -16.79
CA ALA A 517 17.76 1.21 -17.91
C ALA A 517 19.21 0.72 -18.16
N ALA A 518 20.22 1.59 -18.00
CA ALA A 518 21.63 1.23 -18.08
C ALA A 518 22.04 0.28 -16.94
N SER A 519 21.58 0.53 -15.71
CA SER A 519 21.78 -0.34 -14.55
C SER A 519 21.19 -1.74 -14.77
N GLY A 520 19.97 -1.85 -15.30
CA GLY A 520 19.36 -3.13 -15.67
C GLY A 520 20.24 -3.92 -16.66
N ARG A 521 20.63 -3.29 -17.78
CA ARG A 521 21.51 -3.91 -18.80
C ARG A 521 22.84 -4.41 -18.23
N ALA A 522 23.45 -3.69 -17.28
CA ALA A 522 24.72 -4.08 -16.65
C ALA A 522 24.55 -5.23 -15.62
N LEU A 523 23.39 -5.34 -14.98
CA LEU A 523 23.09 -6.42 -14.04
C LEU A 523 22.71 -7.73 -14.78
N HIS A 524 22.07 -7.63 -15.95
CA HIS A 524 21.50 -8.76 -16.70
C HIS A 524 22.38 -9.26 -17.87
N LEU A 525 23.69 -9.07 -17.79
CA LEU A 525 24.64 -9.65 -18.75
C LEU A 525 24.48 -11.18 -18.81
N GLY A 526 24.57 -11.71 -20.04
CA GLY A 526 24.59 -13.16 -20.30
C GLY A 526 25.94 -13.79 -19.96
N ASP A 527 26.01 -15.12 -20.08
CA ASP A 527 27.23 -15.86 -19.78
C ASP A 527 28.38 -15.58 -20.77
N GLY A 528 29.62 -15.65 -20.27
CA GLY A 528 30.86 -15.33 -21.01
C GLY A 528 31.64 -14.15 -20.42
N ALA A 529 32.58 -13.61 -21.21
CA ALA A 529 33.59 -12.66 -20.72
C ALA A 529 33.02 -11.37 -20.09
N ALA A 530 31.84 -10.91 -20.52
CA ALA A 530 31.19 -9.73 -19.94
C ALA A 530 30.71 -9.97 -18.50
N LYS A 531 30.20 -11.17 -18.19
CA LYS A 531 29.85 -11.61 -16.83
C LYS A 531 31.10 -11.75 -15.97
N GLU A 532 32.16 -12.36 -16.50
CA GLU A 532 33.43 -12.46 -15.78
C GLU A 532 34.04 -11.09 -15.45
N GLU A 533 34.01 -10.14 -16.38
CA GLU A 533 34.54 -8.79 -16.16
C GLU A 533 33.71 -8.02 -15.12
N ARG A 534 32.39 -8.15 -15.16
CA ARG A 534 31.48 -7.62 -14.15
C ARG A 534 31.75 -8.23 -12.76
N ASP A 535 31.98 -9.54 -12.70
CA ASP A 535 32.28 -10.25 -11.44
C ASP A 535 33.70 -9.91 -10.93
N LYS A 536 34.69 -9.69 -11.81
CA LYS A 536 36.02 -9.15 -11.48
C LYS A 536 35.91 -7.73 -10.89
N GLN A 537 35.04 -6.89 -11.42
CA GLN A 537 34.81 -5.53 -10.89
C GLN A 537 34.15 -5.54 -9.51
N PHE A 538 33.20 -6.44 -9.23
CA PHE A 538 32.68 -6.63 -7.87
C PHE A 538 33.76 -7.16 -6.91
N ALA A 539 34.58 -8.13 -7.33
CA ALA A 539 35.68 -8.64 -6.52
C ALA A 539 36.76 -7.57 -6.24
N ALA A 540 37.03 -6.68 -7.19
CA ALA A 540 37.95 -5.56 -7.03
C ALA A 540 37.38 -4.48 -6.08
N LEU A 541 36.08 -4.21 -6.14
CA LEU A 541 35.36 -3.37 -5.16
C LEU A 541 35.49 -3.94 -3.73
N LYS A 542 35.38 -5.26 -3.56
CA LYS A 542 35.62 -5.94 -2.27
C LYS A 542 37.08 -5.84 -1.78
N ALA A 543 38.02 -5.54 -2.68
CA ALA A 543 39.41 -5.18 -2.35
C ALA A 543 39.65 -3.64 -2.25
N GLY A 544 38.57 -2.84 -2.21
CA GLY A 544 38.62 -1.39 -2.05
C GLY A 544 39.11 -0.61 -3.28
N LYS A 545 39.07 -1.20 -4.48
CA LYS A 545 39.58 -0.58 -5.72
C LYS A 545 38.71 -0.87 -6.94
N GLY A 546 38.09 0.16 -7.49
CA GLY A 546 37.39 0.09 -8.79
C GLY A 546 36.07 0.86 -8.79
N PRO A 547 35.46 1.07 -9.97
CA PRO A 547 34.11 1.63 -10.09
C PRO A 547 33.08 0.62 -9.58
N VAL A 548 31.97 1.09 -9.01
CA VAL A 548 30.86 0.21 -8.57
C VAL A 548 30.02 -0.18 -9.80
N PRO A 549 29.86 -1.48 -10.14
CA PRO A 549 29.02 -1.90 -11.27
C PRO A 549 27.53 -1.63 -11.03
N ASP A 550 27.05 -1.83 -9.80
CA ASP A 550 25.68 -1.47 -9.42
C ASP A 550 25.57 0.04 -9.18
N LYS A 551 24.99 0.74 -10.17
CA LYS A 551 24.81 2.20 -10.13
C LYS A 551 23.88 2.70 -9.01
N TRP A 552 23.14 1.82 -8.34
CA TRP A 552 22.41 2.18 -7.11
C TRP A 552 23.34 2.26 -5.88
N ALA A 553 24.43 1.49 -5.85
CA ALA A 553 25.42 1.48 -4.76
C ALA A 553 26.66 2.38 -5.06
N ASP A 554 26.69 3.02 -6.22
CA ASP A 554 27.77 3.89 -6.68
C ASP A 554 27.72 5.27 -5.99
N ALA A 555 28.79 5.66 -5.30
CA ALA A 555 28.82 6.86 -4.47
C ALA A 555 28.65 8.18 -5.25
N ASP A 556 29.14 8.27 -6.50
CA ASP A 556 28.98 9.47 -7.34
C ASP A 556 27.57 9.55 -7.93
N VAL A 557 26.96 8.42 -8.28
CA VAL A 557 25.54 8.36 -8.65
C VAL A 557 24.67 8.71 -7.45
N GLN A 558 24.93 8.15 -6.27
CA GLN A 558 24.22 8.51 -5.03
C GLN A 558 24.37 9.99 -4.70
N LYS A 559 25.56 10.60 -4.89
CA LYS A 559 25.77 12.04 -4.72
C LYS A 559 24.92 12.88 -5.67
N MET A 560 24.82 12.49 -6.94
CA MET A 560 24.01 13.15 -7.96
C MET A 560 22.49 13.00 -7.70
N ILE A 561 22.05 11.86 -7.16
CA ILE A 561 20.63 11.64 -6.83
C ILE A 561 20.27 12.29 -5.49
N TYR A 562 20.94 11.90 -4.40
CA TYR A 562 20.58 12.23 -3.02
C TYR A 562 21.01 13.64 -2.62
N GLY A 563 22.10 14.16 -3.19
CA GLY A 563 22.64 15.49 -2.87
C GLY A 563 21.87 16.65 -3.50
N GLN A 564 21.09 16.43 -4.56
CA GLN A 564 20.33 17.49 -5.22
C GLN A 564 19.07 17.84 -4.43
N ASP A 565 18.74 19.14 -4.35
CA ASP A 565 17.48 19.65 -3.82
C ASP A 565 16.68 20.34 -4.93
N VAL A 566 15.64 19.67 -5.41
CA VAL A 566 14.83 20.18 -6.52
C VAL A 566 13.96 21.37 -6.13
N MET A 567 13.62 21.53 -4.85
CA MET A 567 12.80 22.66 -4.39
C MET A 567 13.63 23.93 -4.33
N GLU A 568 14.87 23.84 -3.85
CA GLU A 568 15.80 24.97 -3.78
C GLU A 568 16.19 25.45 -5.18
N ILE A 569 16.44 24.52 -6.12
CA ILE A 569 16.69 24.82 -7.53
C ILE A 569 15.46 25.50 -8.16
N ALA A 570 14.26 24.96 -7.96
CA ALA A 570 13.03 25.58 -8.45
C ALA A 570 12.78 26.98 -7.86
N GLU A 571 13.10 27.19 -6.59
CA GLU A 571 12.94 28.47 -5.89
C GLU A 571 13.94 29.53 -6.40
N ALA A 572 15.19 29.12 -6.69
CA ALA A 572 16.26 29.99 -7.18
C ALA A 572 16.15 30.32 -8.68
N GLU A 573 15.86 29.33 -9.54
CA GLU A 573 15.86 29.49 -10.99
C GLU A 573 14.52 30.03 -11.55
N PHE A 574 13.45 30.08 -10.72
CA PHE A 574 12.10 30.46 -11.15
C PHE A 574 12.05 31.71 -12.02
N GLU A 575 12.58 32.85 -11.55
CA GLU A 575 12.49 34.13 -12.26
C GLU A 575 13.18 34.06 -13.64
N GLN A 576 14.35 33.42 -13.70
CA GLN A 576 15.15 33.28 -14.93
C GLN A 576 14.50 32.31 -15.93
N ILE A 577 13.83 31.25 -15.46
CA ILE A 577 13.11 30.33 -16.35
C ILE A 577 11.80 30.97 -16.81
N PHE A 578 11.00 31.50 -15.87
CA PHE A 578 9.68 32.10 -16.13
C PHE A 578 9.75 33.26 -17.13
N ALA A 579 10.75 34.14 -16.99
CA ALA A 579 10.96 35.26 -17.92
C ALA A 579 11.34 34.83 -19.34
N ARG A 580 11.90 33.61 -19.53
CA ARG A 580 12.28 33.05 -20.85
C ARG A 580 11.17 32.26 -21.54
N GLN A 581 10.06 31.97 -20.87
CA GLN A 581 8.96 31.20 -21.47
C GLN A 581 8.09 32.07 -22.39
N ASP A 582 8.48 32.28 -23.66
CA ASP A 582 7.64 32.97 -24.63
C ASP A 582 6.60 32.03 -25.26
N ILE A 583 5.31 32.39 -25.11
CA ILE A 583 4.18 31.60 -25.59
C ILE A 583 3.70 32.17 -26.93
N TYR A 584 4.02 31.50 -28.03
CA TYR A 584 3.42 31.76 -29.33
C TYR A 584 1.98 31.24 -29.37
N VAL A 585 1.00 32.15 -29.32
CA VAL A 585 -0.42 31.83 -29.47
C VAL A 585 -0.80 31.84 -30.96
N PHE A 586 -1.29 30.71 -31.48
CA PHE A 586 -1.90 30.66 -32.81
C PHE A 586 -3.36 31.17 -32.75
N PRO A 587 -3.73 32.23 -33.51
CA PRO A 587 -5.11 32.71 -33.54
C PRO A 587 -6.00 31.77 -34.37
N ILE A 588 -6.93 31.08 -33.72
CA ILE A 588 -7.93 30.24 -34.39
C ILE A 588 -9.00 31.15 -35.02
N SER A 589 -8.95 31.34 -36.33
CA SER A 589 -9.97 32.09 -37.07
C SER A 589 -11.23 31.26 -37.23
N SER A 590 -12.32 31.69 -36.59
CA SER A 590 -13.66 31.12 -36.81
C SER A 590 -14.19 31.51 -38.19
N LYS A 591 -14.22 30.55 -39.12
CA LYS A 591 -15.02 30.65 -40.34
C LYS A 591 -16.03 29.52 -40.44
N THR A 592 -17.25 29.90 -40.78
CA THR A 592 -18.45 29.08 -40.75
C THR A 592 -18.38 27.89 -41.70
N LEU A 593 -18.70 26.70 -41.20
CA LEU A 593 -18.96 25.53 -42.04
C LEU A 593 -20.34 25.69 -42.72
N ALA A 594 -20.33 25.77 -44.04
CA ALA A 594 -21.49 25.53 -44.89
C ALA A 594 -21.15 24.34 -45.80
N SER A 595 -22.00 23.31 -45.81
CA SER A 595 -21.91 22.19 -46.77
C SER A 595 -22.31 22.67 -48.18
N PRO A 596 -21.83 22.01 -49.25
CA PRO A 596 -22.67 20.95 -49.80
C PRO A 596 -21.94 19.71 -50.37
N HIS A 597 -22.66 18.58 -50.30
CA HIS A 597 -22.83 17.51 -51.29
C HIS A 597 -21.80 17.21 -52.41
N THR A 598 -21.40 15.93 -52.42
CA THR A 598 -21.40 14.93 -53.53
C THR A 598 -20.37 14.90 -54.67
N ASP A 599 -20.04 13.64 -55.00
CA ASP A 599 -19.68 13.03 -56.30
C ASP A 599 -18.22 12.70 -56.68
N SER A 600 -18.03 11.38 -56.85
CA SER A 600 -17.23 10.60 -57.83
C SER A 600 -15.75 10.93 -58.16
N ASP A 601 -14.95 9.87 -58.06
CA ASP A 601 -13.96 9.39 -59.05
C ASP A 601 -12.89 10.37 -59.61
N HIS A 602 -11.62 10.19 -59.20
CA HIS A 602 -10.64 9.45 -60.03
C HIS A 602 -9.28 9.26 -59.33
N GLU A 603 -8.40 8.48 -59.96
CA GLU A 603 -7.02 8.19 -59.55
C GLU A 603 -6.09 9.42 -59.63
N ALA A 604 -5.05 9.44 -58.80
CA ALA A 604 -3.88 10.30 -59.00
C ALA A 604 -2.61 9.61 -58.46
N ASP A 605 -1.61 9.41 -59.31
CA ASP A 605 -0.33 8.79 -58.98
C ASP A 605 0.82 9.75 -59.30
N ILE A 606 1.83 9.80 -58.42
CA ILE A 606 3.13 10.49 -58.53
C ILE A 606 3.12 12.04 -58.77
N GLY A 607 3.92 12.77 -57.97
CA GLY A 607 4.10 14.24 -58.07
C GLY A 607 5.11 14.69 -59.14
N PRO A 608 5.98 15.73 -58.92
CA PRO A 608 6.25 16.50 -57.69
C PRO A 608 6.20 18.04 -57.87
N CYS A 609 6.32 18.80 -56.77
CA CYS A 609 6.75 20.21 -56.79
C CYS A 609 7.68 20.56 -55.61
N ILE A 610 8.56 21.54 -55.84
CA ILE A 610 9.70 21.90 -54.99
C ILE A 610 9.55 23.34 -54.50
N VAL A 611 9.70 23.60 -53.20
CA VAL A 611 10.11 24.92 -52.66
C VAL A 611 11.06 24.76 -51.46
N PHE A 612 12.29 25.24 -51.66
CA PHE A 612 13.25 25.84 -50.73
C PHE A 612 13.11 25.68 -49.20
N VAL A 613 14.22 25.24 -48.59
CA VAL A 613 14.72 25.79 -47.31
C VAL A 613 16.20 26.12 -47.48
N GLU A 614 16.55 27.40 -47.51
CA GLU A 614 17.93 27.84 -47.25
C GLU A 614 18.17 27.88 -45.72
N GLY A 615 19.40 27.68 -45.27
CA GLY A 615 19.71 27.61 -43.84
C GLY A 615 21.17 27.90 -43.52
N ALA A 616 21.50 27.99 -42.23
CA ALA A 616 22.86 28.25 -41.78
C ALA A 616 23.17 27.63 -40.39
N VAL A 617 23.92 26.52 -40.37
CA VAL A 617 24.71 26.10 -39.19
C VAL A 617 26.10 25.67 -39.68
N LEU A 618 27.16 26.25 -39.10
CA LEU A 618 28.53 26.07 -39.55
C LEU A 618 29.22 24.83 -38.94
N ARG A 619 30.03 24.15 -39.75
CA ARG A 619 30.85 22.98 -39.37
C ARG A 619 32.13 23.37 -38.60
N ARG A 620 32.49 22.57 -37.59
CA ARG A 620 33.84 21.95 -37.42
C ARG A 620 33.61 20.55 -36.80
N ARG A 621 33.82 19.40 -37.46
CA ARG A 621 35.00 18.82 -38.14
C ARG A 621 36.06 18.27 -37.16
N ARG A 622 35.99 16.96 -36.88
CA ARG A 622 37.16 16.06 -36.89
C ARG A 622 36.75 14.58 -37.10
N ASP A 623 36.79 14.18 -38.37
CA ASP A 623 37.46 12.99 -38.93
C ASP A 623 37.19 11.57 -38.37
N GLN A 624 36.77 10.67 -39.26
CA GLN A 624 36.96 9.22 -39.19
C GLN A 624 37.76 8.77 -40.41
N GLU A 625 38.77 7.92 -40.23
CA GLU A 625 39.43 7.17 -41.32
C GLU A 625 38.90 5.73 -41.39
N ALA A 626 39.13 5.07 -42.52
CA ALA A 626 38.44 3.84 -42.89
C ALA A 626 39.23 2.56 -42.61
N ALA A 627 38.50 1.44 -42.47
CA ALA A 627 39.02 0.10 -42.72
C ALA A 627 37.89 -0.79 -43.26
N THR A 628 37.82 -0.94 -44.58
CA THR A 628 37.00 -1.96 -45.26
C THR A 628 37.82 -3.24 -45.45
N THR A 629 37.20 -4.41 -45.21
CA THR A 629 37.67 -5.65 -45.84
C THR A 629 36.51 -6.61 -46.10
N THR A 630 36.57 -7.30 -47.24
CA THR A 630 35.55 -8.22 -47.77
C THR A 630 36.05 -9.66 -47.79
N THR A 631 35.16 -10.60 -47.45
CA THR A 631 35.04 -11.99 -47.97
C THR A 631 33.78 -12.58 -47.31
N ASP A 632 32.74 -13.09 -47.97
CA ASP A 632 32.49 -13.74 -49.27
C ASP A 632 32.42 -15.29 -49.22
N ASN A 633 31.18 -15.77 -49.36
CA ASN A 633 30.69 -17.00 -49.97
C ASN A 633 31.07 -18.44 -49.49
N THR A 634 29.98 -19.17 -49.18
CA THR A 634 29.59 -20.51 -49.69
C THR A 634 29.93 -21.87 -49.02
N HIS A 635 28.84 -22.68 -48.97
CA HIS A 635 28.73 -24.10 -49.32
C HIS A 635 28.86 -25.25 -48.28
N ARG A 636 27.73 -26.00 -48.23
CA ARG A 636 27.55 -27.48 -48.17
C ARG A 636 27.81 -28.24 -46.85
N ALA A 637 26.78 -29.01 -46.47
CA ALA A 637 26.84 -30.24 -45.66
C ALA A 637 26.76 -31.48 -46.61
N PRO A 638 26.54 -32.73 -46.15
CA PRO A 638 26.82 -33.39 -44.86
C PRO A 638 27.71 -34.66 -45.05
N ILE A 639 27.89 -35.50 -44.01
CA ILE A 639 28.14 -36.99 -43.95
C ILE A 639 28.76 -37.29 -42.56
N LEU A 640 28.31 -38.19 -41.66
CA LEU A 640 27.86 -39.62 -41.64
C LEU A 640 28.97 -40.69 -41.51
N HIS A 641 29.15 -41.26 -40.30
CA HIS A 641 29.50 -42.65 -39.91
C HIS A 641 29.97 -42.63 -38.42
N ARG A 642 29.60 -43.45 -37.42
CA ARG A 642 28.81 -44.71 -37.22
C ARG A 642 29.66 -45.95 -36.83
N VAL A 643 29.81 -46.19 -35.52
CA VAL A 643 30.32 -47.40 -34.82
C VAL A 643 29.62 -47.41 -33.43
N SER A 644 28.67 -48.26 -33.02
CA SER A 644 28.63 -49.73 -32.74
C SER A 644 29.59 -50.18 -31.61
N SER A 645 29.22 -50.30 -30.32
CA SER A 645 28.23 -51.19 -29.63
C SER A 645 28.82 -52.50 -29.07
N ALA A 646 28.30 -52.97 -27.91
CA ALA A 646 28.72 -54.15 -27.11
C ALA A 646 30.00 -53.93 -26.25
N GLU A 647 30.29 -54.67 -25.17
CA GLU A 647 29.73 -55.94 -24.63
C GLU A 647 29.23 -55.86 -23.16
N ALA A 648 28.84 -56.99 -22.54
CA ALA A 648 28.21 -57.05 -21.22
C ALA A 648 28.48 -58.33 -20.37
N ALA A 649 28.27 -58.20 -19.06
CA ALA A 649 27.82 -59.21 -18.07
C ALA A 649 28.68 -60.45 -17.68
N ALA A 650 28.98 -60.57 -16.37
CA ALA A 650 29.07 -61.83 -15.57
C ALA A 650 29.48 -61.54 -14.09
N ARG A 651 29.14 -62.31 -13.03
CA ARG A 651 27.95 -63.15 -12.67
C ARG A 651 28.09 -63.66 -11.20
N ILE A 652 26.99 -64.20 -10.60
CA ILE A 652 26.94 -65.23 -9.51
C ILE A 652 27.29 -64.78 -8.05
N MET A 653 26.71 -65.29 -6.93
CA MET A 653 25.39 -65.87 -6.58
C MET A 653 25.33 -66.22 -5.04
N LEU A 654 24.16 -66.71 -4.54
CA LEU A 654 23.87 -67.43 -3.26
C LEU A 654 23.48 -66.64 -1.98
N SER A 655 22.58 -67.10 -1.06
CA SER A 655 21.39 -68.00 -1.18
C SER A 655 20.55 -68.15 0.13
N ARG A 656 19.20 -68.02 0.04
CA ARG A 656 18.13 -68.67 0.88
C ARG A 656 18.12 -68.35 2.41
N THR A 657 17.12 -68.69 3.27
CA THR A 657 15.93 -69.58 3.21
C THR A 657 14.84 -69.22 4.26
N ALA A 658 13.55 -69.53 4.00
CA ALA A 658 12.50 -70.01 4.95
C ALA A 658 12.00 -69.16 6.17
N PHE A 659 10.82 -69.41 6.82
CA PHE A 659 9.47 -69.91 6.44
C PHE A 659 8.50 -69.87 7.67
N ARG A 660 7.17 -69.67 7.48
CA ARG A 660 6.04 -69.83 8.47
C ARG A 660 6.00 -68.92 9.73
N ALA A 661 4.91 -68.82 10.52
CA ALA A 661 3.44 -68.78 10.24
C ALA A 661 2.58 -68.57 11.52
N GLY A 662 1.36 -68.02 11.34
CA GLY A 662 0.24 -68.03 12.30
C GLY A 662 0.22 -66.88 13.33
N ARG A 663 -0.88 -66.56 14.03
CA ARG A 663 -2.36 -66.65 13.92
C ARG A 663 -2.93 -66.38 15.34
N ALA A 664 -4.23 -66.11 15.46
CA ALA A 664 -4.99 -65.78 16.69
C ALA A 664 -4.74 -64.35 17.27
N VAL A 665 -5.70 -63.47 17.60
CA VAL A 665 -7.17 -63.47 17.93
C VAL A 665 -7.46 -63.34 19.43
N GLY A 666 -8.36 -62.40 19.79
CA GLY A 666 -8.82 -62.08 21.16
C GLY A 666 -8.45 -60.64 21.56
N ALA A 667 -9.29 -59.60 21.65
CA ALA A 667 -10.74 -59.41 21.91
C ALA A 667 -11.14 -59.23 23.40
N GLY A 668 -12.00 -58.22 23.66
CA GLY A 668 -12.46 -57.77 25.00
C GLY A 668 -11.65 -56.54 25.48
N LYS A 669 -12.18 -55.31 25.58
CA LYS A 669 -13.41 -54.71 26.15
C LYS A 669 -13.41 -54.53 27.68
N ASN A 670 -13.90 -53.34 28.08
CA ASN A 670 -14.25 -52.88 29.42
C ASN A 670 -13.07 -52.60 30.39
N ALA A 671 -13.19 -51.71 31.37
CA ALA A 671 -13.93 -50.44 31.51
C ALA A 671 -13.43 -49.77 32.82
N ALA A 672 -13.54 -48.45 32.92
CA ALA A 672 -13.03 -47.65 34.04
C ALA A 672 -13.42 -48.14 35.46
N THR A 673 -12.46 -48.15 36.39
CA THR A 673 -12.57 -47.50 37.71
C THR A 673 -11.22 -47.50 38.47
N LYS A 674 -11.05 -46.54 39.39
CA LYS A 674 -9.92 -46.40 40.36
C LYS A 674 -8.52 -46.18 39.77
N THR A 675 -8.05 -44.93 39.79
CA THR A 675 -6.98 -44.48 40.71
C THR A 675 -6.83 -42.95 40.67
N ALA A 676 -7.59 -42.27 41.52
CA ALA A 676 -7.04 -41.10 42.21
C ALA A 676 -6.30 -41.59 43.47
N THR A 677 -5.57 -40.68 44.15
CA THR A 677 -5.01 -40.88 45.51
C THR A 677 -3.72 -41.70 45.65
N THR A 678 -2.71 -41.53 44.77
CA THR A 678 -1.34 -42.03 45.05
C THR A 678 -0.21 -41.07 44.64
N LEU A 679 -0.33 -39.77 44.96
CA LEU A 679 0.80 -38.82 44.84
C LEU A 679 0.69 -37.66 45.85
N TRP A 680 0.56 -38.04 47.14
CA TRP A 680 0.42 -37.10 48.26
C TRP A 680 1.14 -37.62 49.53
N ARG A 681 2.37 -38.12 49.37
CA ARG A 681 3.09 -38.79 50.48
C ARG A 681 4.64 -38.75 50.43
N THR A 682 5.21 -37.60 50.10
CA THR A 682 6.68 -37.34 50.13
C THR A 682 6.98 -35.90 50.54
N THR A 683 6.63 -35.52 51.78
CA THR A 683 6.82 -34.13 52.26
C THR A 683 7.08 -34.01 53.77
N TYR A 684 7.24 -35.13 54.48
CA TYR A 684 7.64 -35.20 55.89
C TYR A 684 8.56 -36.42 56.05
N GLY A 685 9.75 -36.24 56.67
CA GLY A 685 10.63 -37.39 56.96
C GLY A 685 12.10 -37.10 57.30
N ILE A 686 12.68 -35.98 56.87
CA ILE A 686 14.10 -35.67 57.13
C ILE A 686 14.25 -34.25 57.70
N HIS A 687 14.51 -34.20 59.02
CA HIS A 687 15.18 -33.16 59.83
C HIS A 687 14.58 -33.12 61.26
N ILE A 688 14.68 -34.24 61.98
CA ILE A 688 14.49 -34.30 63.45
C ILE A 688 15.74 -34.93 64.09
N GLN A 689 16.79 -34.12 64.18
CA GLN A 689 17.80 -34.18 65.25
C GLN A 689 18.28 -32.74 65.52
N ILE A 690 18.87 -32.50 66.68
CA ILE A 690 19.22 -31.16 67.20
C ILE A 690 17.98 -30.26 67.44
N TRP A 691 17.10 -30.72 68.34
CA TRP A 691 16.27 -29.82 69.15
C TRP A 691 16.63 -30.01 70.62
N GLY A 692 17.67 -29.28 71.05
CA GLY A 692 18.09 -29.17 72.44
C GLY A 692 18.40 -27.71 72.73
N LEU A 693 17.76 -27.16 73.78
CA LEU A 693 17.99 -25.81 74.31
C LEU A 693 17.79 -24.64 73.31
N THR A 694 16.56 -24.12 73.22
CA THR A 694 16.24 -22.76 73.73
C THR A 694 14.77 -22.38 73.47
N ASN A 695 14.06 -21.93 74.52
CA ASN A 695 12.79 -21.22 74.37
C ASN A 695 13.09 -19.74 74.04
N ILE A 696 13.12 -19.39 72.76
CA ILE A 696 13.19 -17.99 72.30
C ILE A 696 11.91 -17.65 71.55
N SER A 697 11.07 -16.82 72.16
CA SER A 697 9.93 -16.19 71.50
C SER A 697 10.46 -15.21 70.44
N SER A 698 10.45 -15.60 69.16
CA SER A 698 11.02 -14.80 68.08
C SER A 698 10.15 -13.58 67.74
N GLN A 699 10.23 -12.51 68.54
CA GLN A 699 9.77 -11.20 68.13
C GLN A 699 10.60 -10.74 66.92
N ARG A 700 9.98 -10.69 65.73
CA ARG A 700 10.58 -10.12 64.53
C ARG A 700 10.58 -8.59 64.64
N ASN A 701 11.60 -8.06 65.30
CA ASN A 701 11.83 -6.63 65.42
C ASN A 701 12.18 -6.05 64.05
N ALA A 702 11.26 -5.27 63.47
CA ALA A 702 11.50 -4.49 62.27
C ALA A 702 11.93 -3.07 62.67
N SER A 703 13.19 -2.72 62.41
CA SER A 703 13.72 -1.38 62.67
C SER A 703 13.25 -0.39 61.58
N SER A 704 12.14 0.29 61.82
CA SER A 704 11.67 1.37 60.95
C SER A 704 12.49 2.65 61.18
N GLN A 705 13.35 3.02 60.23
CA GLN A 705 13.67 4.44 60.04
C GLN A 705 12.41 5.14 59.55
N SER A 706 11.86 6.06 60.34
CA SER A 706 10.63 6.77 60.02
C SER A 706 10.90 7.95 59.08
N SER A 707 11.04 7.68 57.78
CA SER A 707 10.54 8.64 56.80
C SER A 707 9.02 8.69 56.91
N SER A 708 8.45 9.87 57.02
CA SER A 708 7.00 10.04 57.15
C SER A 708 6.28 9.71 55.84
N GLU A 709 5.91 8.44 55.65
CA GLU A 709 4.87 8.10 54.68
C GLU A 709 3.56 8.77 55.16
N SER A 710 3.23 9.89 54.51
CA SER A 710 1.88 10.44 54.56
C SER A 710 0.90 9.35 54.13
N ALA A 711 -0.24 9.25 54.81
CA ALA A 711 -1.21 8.18 54.60
C ALA A 711 -1.53 8.03 53.10
N GLY A 712 -1.00 6.96 52.49
CA GLY A 712 -1.02 6.74 51.04
C GLY A 712 -2.46 6.82 50.54
N SER A 713 -2.76 7.89 49.80
CA SER A 713 -4.14 8.38 49.72
C SER A 713 -5.11 7.30 49.24
N GLN A 714 -6.29 7.28 49.85
CA GLN A 714 -7.39 6.39 49.44
C GLN A 714 -7.73 6.60 47.95
N TRP A 715 -7.56 7.84 47.48
CA TRP A 715 -7.52 8.23 46.08
C TRP A 715 -6.54 7.40 45.25
N MET A 716 -5.24 7.30 45.59
CA MET A 716 -4.26 6.61 44.74
C MET A 716 -4.57 5.11 44.51
N ASN A 717 -5.11 4.41 45.52
CA ASN A 717 -5.58 3.03 45.36
C ASN A 717 -6.86 2.94 44.50
N ASN A 718 -7.81 3.86 44.68
CA ASN A 718 -9.01 3.95 43.87
C ASN A 718 -8.69 4.33 42.41
N THR A 719 -7.72 5.21 42.19
CA THR A 719 -7.20 5.61 40.88
C THR A 719 -6.52 4.44 40.19
N LEU A 720 -5.71 3.63 40.88
CA LEU A 720 -5.13 2.42 40.26
C LEU A 720 -6.21 1.43 39.82
N LEU A 721 -7.24 1.23 40.65
CA LEU A 721 -8.37 0.35 40.31
C LEU A 721 -9.17 0.93 39.13
N ALA A 722 -9.52 2.21 39.18
CA ALA A 722 -10.21 2.93 38.11
C ALA A 722 -9.42 2.92 36.79
N SER A 723 -8.10 3.13 36.82
CA SER A 723 -7.22 3.00 35.65
C SER A 723 -7.24 1.58 35.09
N SER A 724 -7.20 0.53 35.93
CA SER A 724 -7.28 -0.85 35.45
C SER A 724 -8.65 -1.18 34.84
N THR A 725 -9.74 -0.63 35.39
CA THR A 725 -11.09 -0.78 34.84
C THR A 725 -11.26 0.02 33.54
N ALA A 726 -10.75 1.25 33.50
CA ALA A 726 -10.76 2.11 32.31
C ALA A 726 -9.91 1.51 31.19
N LEU A 727 -8.75 0.92 31.48
CA LEU A 727 -7.95 0.16 30.51
C LEU A 727 -8.71 -1.08 30.03
N GLY A 728 -9.38 -1.85 30.90
CA GLY A 728 -10.20 -2.98 30.49
C GLY A 728 -11.36 -2.58 29.58
N VAL A 729 -12.11 -1.54 29.95
CA VAL A 729 -13.21 -0.99 29.14
C VAL A 729 -12.69 -0.38 27.84
N ALA A 730 -11.57 0.34 27.86
CA ALA A 730 -10.93 0.89 26.67
C ALA A 730 -10.37 -0.20 25.74
N SER A 731 -9.82 -1.30 26.27
CA SER A 731 -9.41 -2.45 25.45
C SER A 731 -10.59 -3.16 24.82
N VAL A 732 -11.71 -3.32 25.53
CA VAL A 732 -12.96 -3.87 24.95
C VAL A 732 -13.56 -2.91 23.93
N ALA A 733 -13.58 -1.60 24.20
CA ALA A 733 -14.06 -0.59 23.26
C ALA A 733 -13.16 -0.43 22.04
N TRP A 734 -11.84 -0.57 22.19
CA TRP A 734 -10.86 -0.59 21.10
C TRP A 734 -10.98 -1.87 20.27
N TYR A 735 -11.15 -3.04 20.90
CA TYR A 735 -11.44 -4.29 20.20
C TYR A 735 -12.79 -4.22 19.45
N TYR A 736 -13.81 -3.60 20.06
CA TYR A 736 -15.11 -3.36 19.40
C TYR A 736 -15.04 -2.29 18.30
N TYR A 737 -14.14 -1.31 18.41
CA TYR A 737 -13.85 -0.36 17.33
C TYR A 737 -13.10 -1.03 16.17
N GLN A 738 -12.16 -1.93 16.47
CA GLN A 738 -11.27 -2.58 15.51
C GLN A 738 -11.92 -3.79 14.80
N PHE A 739 -12.85 -4.48 15.47
CA PHE A 739 -13.48 -5.72 15.00
C PHE A 739 -15.01 -5.78 15.20
N GLY A 740 -15.58 -4.93 16.06
CA GLY A 740 -17.00 -4.96 16.48
C GLY A 740 -17.96 -4.17 15.60
N ARG A 741 -17.54 -3.74 14.41
CA ARG A 741 -18.43 -3.28 13.34
C ARG A 741 -18.17 -4.09 12.08
N PRO A 742 -19.14 -4.88 11.58
CA PRO A 742 -19.14 -5.20 10.16
C PRO A 742 -19.24 -3.87 9.40
N ALA A 743 -18.23 -3.56 8.59
CA ALA A 743 -18.26 -2.38 7.75
C ALA A 743 -19.25 -2.62 6.61
N TYR A 744 -20.51 -2.22 6.80
CA TYR A 744 -21.48 -2.16 5.71
C TYR A 744 -21.01 -1.12 4.69
N ALA A 745 -20.32 -1.61 3.66
CA ALA A 745 -20.06 -0.86 2.45
C ALA A 745 -21.37 -0.77 1.65
N MET A 746 -22.23 0.19 2.03
CA MET A 746 -23.13 1.00 1.20
C MET A 746 -23.60 2.19 2.07
N THR A 747 -24.09 3.27 1.45
CA THR A 747 -24.75 4.41 2.10
C THR A 747 -26.27 4.36 1.89
N PRO A 748 -27.08 5.03 2.75
CA PRO A 748 -28.52 5.17 2.54
C PRO A 748 -28.98 5.88 1.24
N ALA A 749 -28.05 6.34 0.40
CA ALA A 749 -28.35 6.90 -0.91
C ALA A 749 -28.30 5.86 -2.05
N GLU A 750 -27.83 4.64 -1.76
CA GLU A 750 -27.68 3.54 -2.72
C GLU A 750 -28.80 2.49 -2.56
N GLU A 751 -29.91 2.85 -1.91
CA GLU A 751 -30.97 1.95 -1.44
C GLU A 751 -31.80 1.33 -2.58
N GLY A 752 -31.46 0.08 -2.92
CA GLY A 752 -32.49 -0.95 -2.92
C GLY A 752 -33.09 -1.10 -1.52
N LEU A 753 -34.33 -1.55 -1.43
CA LEU A 753 -35.10 -1.75 -0.20
C LEU A 753 -34.28 -2.49 0.87
N HIS A 754 -34.29 -2.01 2.12
CA HIS A 754 -33.59 -2.69 3.21
C HIS A 754 -34.11 -4.12 3.43
N ALA A 755 -33.19 -5.07 3.46
CA ALA A 755 -33.46 -6.46 3.81
C ALA A 755 -33.99 -6.57 5.26
N THR A 756 -35.08 -7.33 5.43
CA THR A 756 -35.64 -7.60 6.76
C THR A 756 -34.66 -8.43 7.60
N GLN A 757 -34.58 -8.18 8.90
CA GLN A 757 -33.75 -8.98 9.81
C GLN A 757 -34.44 -10.31 10.15
N TYR A 758 -33.92 -11.42 9.66
CA TYR A 758 -34.46 -12.76 9.92
C TYR A 758 -33.72 -13.45 11.10
N PRO A 759 -34.41 -14.27 11.92
CA PRO A 759 -33.84 -14.85 13.14
C PRO A 759 -33.04 -16.14 12.86
N TRP A 760 -31.90 -16.04 12.18
CA TRP A 760 -31.05 -17.19 11.82
C TRP A 760 -30.61 -17.98 13.07
N GLU A 761 -30.77 -19.31 13.05
CA GLU A 761 -30.35 -20.16 14.18
C GLU A 761 -28.84 -20.06 14.42
N HIS A 762 -28.05 -20.09 13.35
CA HIS A 762 -26.60 -20.02 13.38
C HIS A 762 -26.02 -18.68 13.86
N GLU A 763 -26.81 -17.63 14.09
CA GLU A 763 -26.34 -16.40 14.75
C GLU A 763 -26.37 -16.50 16.28
N LYS A 764 -27.16 -17.42 16.85
CA LYS A 764 -27.36 -17.52 18.30
C LYS A 764 -26.11 -18.08 19.01
N LEU A 765 -25.84 -17.60 20.22
CA LEU A 765 -24.62 -17.91 21.01
C LEU A 765 -24.46 -19.39 21.41
N VAL A 766 -25.55 -20.15 21.38
CA VAL A 766 -25.63 -21.57 21.82
C VAL A 766 -26.13 -22.50 20.71
N LYS A 767 -26.09 -22.05 19.46
CA LYS A 767 -26.49 -22.81 18.27
C LYS A 767 -25.39 -22.82 17.22
N THR A 768 -25.34 -23.90 16.46
CA THR A 768 -24.51 -24.11 15.27
C THR A 768 -25.35 -23.89 14.00
N PHE A 769 -24.82 -24.22 12.83
CA PHE A 769 -25.66 -24.45 11.65
C PHE A 769 -26.65 -25.61 11.87
N ASP A 770 -27.77 -25.58 11.16
CA ASP A 770 -28.60 -26.77 10.93
C ASP A 770 -28.02 -27.56 9.74
N HIS A 771 -27.32 -28.66 10.03
CA HIS A 771 -26.69 -29.49 9.00
C HIS A 771 -27.69 -30.13 8.01
N ALA A 772 -28.97 -30.26 8.36
CA ALA A 772 -29.99 -30.68 7.39
C ALA A 772 -30.32 -29.53 6.42
N ALA A 773 -30.41 -28.29 6.91
CA ALA A 773 -30.51 -27.09 6.08
C ALA A 773 -29.27 -26.90 5.18
N LEU A 774 -28.06 -27.22 5.67
CA LEU A 774 -26.85 -27.21 4.83
C LEU A 774 -26.92 -28.21 3.67
N ARG A 775 -27.49 -29.42 3.89
CA ARG A 775 -27.66 -30.44 2.84
C ARG A 775 -28.72 -30.05 1.81
N ARG A 776 -29.88 -29.58 2.25
CA ARG A 776 -30.92 -29.01 1.37
C ARG A 776 -30.41 -27.76 0.62
N GLY A 777 -29.59 -26.94 1.26
CA GLY A 777 -28.99 -25.75 0.67
C GLY A 777 -27.92 -26.06 -0.38
N PHE A 778 -27.08 -27.05 -0.13
CA PHE A 778 -26.15 -27.58 -1.12
C PHE A 778 -26.89 -28.19 -2.33
N GLN A 779 -28.00 -28.90 -2.09
CA GLN A 779 -28.85 -29.43 -3.15
C GLN A 779 -29.40 -28.31 -4.06
N VAL A 780 -30.00 -27.26 -3.48
CA VAL A 780 -30.45 -26.07 -4.24
C VAL A 780 -29.29 -25.38 -4.97
N TYR A 781 -28.11 -25.26 -4.35
CA TYR A 781 -26.94 -24.73 -5.03
C TYR A 781 -26.59 -25.58 -6.27
N ARG A 782 -26.49 -26.91 -6.13
CA ARG A 782 -26.12 -27.84 -7.22
C ARG A 782 -27.14 -27.84 -8.36
N GLU A 783 -28.43 -27.92 -8.04
CA GLU A 783 -29.50 -28.11 -9.02
C GLU A 783 -30.02 -26.81 -9.65
N VAL A 784 -29.81 -25.65 -9.01
CA VAL A 784 -30.28 -24.35 -9.51
C VAL A 784 -29.13 -23.37 -9.74
N CYS A 785 -28.33 -23.08 -8.71
CA CYS A 785 -27.36 -21.97 -8.75
C CYS A 785 -26.09 -22.27 -9.56
N ALA A 786 -25.61 -23.51 -9.55
CA ALA A 786 -24.34 -23.93 -10.13
C ALA A 786 -24.27 -23.78 -11.66
N SER A 787 -25.44 -23.67 -12.32
CA SER A 787 -25.55 -23.38 -13.76
C SER A 787 -24.98 -22.01 -14.17
N CYS A 788 -25.07 -21.02 -13.27
CA CYS A 788 -24.58 -19.66 -13.48
C CYS A 788 -23.43 -19.28 -12.55
N HIS A 789 -23.30 -19.90 -11.37
CA HIS A 789 -22.39 -19.46 -10.32
C HIS A 789 -21.34 -20.50 -9.93
N SER A 790 -20.10 -20.08 -9.79
CA SER A 790 -19.01 -20.90 -9.24
C SER A 790 -19.00 -20.92 -7.70
N LEU A 791 -18.40 -21.97 -7.14
CA LEU A 791 -18.10 -22.11 -5.71
C LEU A 791 -16.61 -22.44 -5.50
N SER A 792 -15.75 -21.64 -6.14
CA SER A 792 -14.33 -21.90 -6.39
C SER A 792 -13.44 -22.15 -5.15
N ARG A 793 -13.91 -21.83 -3.94
CA ARG A 793 -13.14 -22.04 -2.70
C ARG A 793 -13.55 -23.28 -1.89
N ILE A 794 -14.55 -24.05 -2.34
CA ILE A 794 -15.04 -25.24 -1.64
C ILE A 794 -14.57 -26.52 -2.34
N PRO A 795 -13.61 -27.25 -1.75
CA PRO A 795 -13.25 -28.60 -2.21
C PRO A 795 -14.17 -29.66 -1.58
N TYR A 796 -14.38 -30.78 -2.27
CA TYR A 796 -15.32 -31.83 -1.84
C TYR A 796 -15.05 -32.35 -0.42
N ARG A 797 -13.77 -32.44 -0.01
CA ARG A 797 -13.36 -32.77 1.38
C ARG A 797 -13.95 -31.88 2.47
N SER A 798 -14.42 -30.67 2.16
CA SER A 798 -15.06 -29.78 3.13
C SER A 798 -16.54 -30.15 3.36
N LEU A 799 -17.20 -30.77 2.38
CA LEU A 799 -18.58 -31.26 2.49
C LEU A 799 -18.65 -32.51 3.39
N VAL A 800 -17.58 -33.30 3.40
CA VAL A 800 -17.43 -34.53 4.19
C VAL A 800 -17.58 -34.25 5.70
N GLY A 801 -18.53 -34.92 6.33
CA GLY A 801 -18.82 -34.80 7.76
C GLY A 801 -19.61 -33.56 8.18
N ASN A 802 -19.82 -32.61 7.25
CA ASN A 802 -20.65 -31.42 7.45
C ASN A 802 -22.01 -31.52 6.76
N ILE A 803 -22.04 -32.08 5.55
CA ILE A 803 -23.18 -32.07 4.63
C ILE A 803 -23.46 -33.48 4.08
N MET A 804 -22.39 -34.25 3.86
CA MET A 804 -22.44 -35.60 3.29
C MET A 804 -21.35 -36.49 3.87
N THR A 805 -21.47 -37.79 3.66
CA THR A 805 -20.49 -38.81 4.03
C THR A 805 -19.26 -38.77 3.13
N VAL A 806 -18.22 -39.52 3.51
CA VAL A 806 -16.99 -39.70 2.73
C VAL A 806 -17.27 -40.26 1.34
N ASP A 807 -18.23 -41.19 1.22
CA ASP A 807 -18.45 -41.96 0.00
C ASP A 807 -19.41 -41.25 -0.96
N GLU A 808 -20.43 -40.55 -0.46
CA GLU A 808 -21.24 -39.60 -1.26
C GLU A 808 -20.36 -38.51 -1.90
N ALA A 809 -19.42 -37.93 -1.12
CA ALA A 809 -18.52 -36.90 -1.62
C ALA A 809 -17.50 -37.42 -2.66
N LYS A 810 -17.17 -38.72 -2.65
CA LYS A 810 -16.33 -39.33 -3.70
C LYS A 810 -17.10 -39.45 -5.00
N VAL A 811 -18.29 -40.04 -4.97
CA VAL A 811 -19.14 -40.21 -6.16
C VAL A 811 -19.35 -38.86 -6.85
N MET A 812 -19.65 -37.82 -6.08
CA MET A 812 -19.84 -36.45 -6.59
C MET A 812 -18.56 -35.78 -7.13
N ALA A 813 -17.38 -36.17 -6.63
CA ALA A 813 -16.11 -35.76 -7.22
C ALA A 813 -15.82 -36.53 -8.52
N GLU A 814 -16.11 -37.84 -8.53
CA GLU A 814 -15.92 -38.75 -9.66
C GLU A 814 -16.90 -38.46 -10.83
N GLU A 815 -18.04 -37.80 -10.57
CA GLU A 815 -18.94 -37.21 -11.57
C GLU A 815 -18.28 -36.14 -12.47
N ASN A 816 -17.13 -35.59 -12.07
CA ASN A 816 -16.47 -34.47 -12.74
C ASN A 816 -15.04 -34.80 -13.14
N GLU A 817 -14.62 -34.34 -14.33
CA GLU A 817 -13.26 -34.55 -14.85
C GLU A 817 -12.33 -33.37 -14.54
N TYR A 818 -11.09 -33.68 -14.18
CA TYR A 818 -10.04 -32.73 -13.83
C TYR A 818 -8.74 -33.05 -14.59
N PRO A 819 -7.84 -32.07 -14.81
CA PRO A 819 -6.51 -32.36 -15.30
C PRO A 819 -5.77 -33.33 -14.36
N GLY A 820 -5.12 -34.32 -14.96
CA GLY A 820 -4.25 -35.29 -14.29
C GLY A 820 -2.85 -34.76 -14.01
N GLU A 821 -1.98 -35.68 -13.63
CA GLU A 821 -0.53 -35.48 -13.71
C GLU A 821 -0.11 -35.72 -15.17
N PRO A 822 0.90 -34.99 -15.72
CA PRO A 822 1.40 -35.27 -17.06
C PRO A 822 1.90 -36.71 -17.19
N ASN A 823 1.59 -37.37 -18.30
CA ASN A 823 2.12 -38.70 -18.60
C ASN A 823 3.61 -38.63 -19.01
N ASP A 824 4.25 -39.79 -19.26
CA ASP A 824 5.68 -39.87 -19.63
C ASP A 824 6.03 -39.13 -20.94
N GLU A 825 5.03 -38.74 -21.74
CA GLU A 825 5.16 -38.00 -23.00
C GLU A 825 4.88 -36.48 -22.81
N GLY A 826 4.46 -36.08 -21.61
CA GLY A 826 4.18 -34.69 -21.22
C GLY A 826 2.73 -34.23 -21.42
N GLU A 827 1.83 -35.11 -21.86
CA GLU A 827 0.43 -34.78 -22.08
C GLU A 827 -0.38 -34.86 -20.78
N ILE A 828 -1.29 -33.91 -20.57
CA ILE A 828 -2.16 -33.86 -19.38
C ILE A 828 -3.49 -34.52 -19.72
N GLU A 829 -3.60 -35.81 -19.38
CA GLU A 829 -4.84 -36.58 -19.49
C GLU A 829 -5.90 -36.10 -18.48
N MET A 830 -7.18 -36.24 -18.82
CA MET A 830 -8.28 -35.96 -17.89
C MET A 830 -8.51 -37.17 -16.97
N ARG A 831 -8.74 -36.92 -15.69
CA ARG A 831 -9.00 -37.92 -14.65
C ARG A 831 -10.33 -37.64 -13.92
N PRO A 832 -10.96 -38.66 -13.31
CA PRO A 832 -12.02 -38.42 -12.32
C PRO A 832 -11.53 -37.54 -11.16
N GLY A 833 -12.46 -36.78 -10.59
CA GLY A 833 -12.21 -35.95 -9.41
C GLY A 833 -11.95 -36.78 -8.15
N LYS A 834 -11.25 -36.14 -7.21
CA LYS A 834 -10.86 -36.66 -5.91
C LYS A 834 -11.35 -35.68 -4.84
N LEU A 835 -11.48 -36.14 -3.59
CA LEU A 835 -11.91 -35.29 -2.47
C LEU A 835 -11.05 -34.01 -2.25
N SER A 836 -9.81 -33.99 -2.76
CA SER A 836 -8.93 -32.83 -2.74
C SER A 836 -9.37 -31.70 -3.67
N ASP A 837 -10.11 -32.01 -4.72
CA ASP A 837 -10.40 -31.10 -5.83
C ASP A 837 -11.56 -30.14 -5.50
N TYR A 838 -11.62 -29.03 -6.23
CA TYR A 838 -12.62 -27.97 -6.07
C TYR A 838 -13.81 -28.19 -6.99
N ILE A 839 -15.01 -27.84 -6.52
CA ILE A 839 -16.23 -27.83 -7.34
C ILE A 839 -15.98 -26.98 -8.60
N PRO A 840 -16.28 -27.49 -9.81
CA PRO A 840 -15.88 -26.82 -11.05
C PRO A 840 -16.68 -25.54 -11.29
N SER A 841 -16.10 -24.64 -12.10
CA SER A 841 -16.81 -23.46 -12.60
C SER A 841 -17.74 -23.85 -13.76
N PRO A 842 -18.98 -23.31 -13.84
CA PRO A 842 -19.84 -23.49 -15.02
C PRO A 842 -19.24 -22.93 -16.31
N TYR A 843 -18.30 -21.97 -16.19
CA TYR A 843 -17.66 -21.31 -17.34
C TYR A 843 -16.16 -21.52 -17.32
N LYS A 844 -15.59 -21.78 -18.50
CA LYS A 844 -14.13 -21.98 -18.70
C LYS A 844 -13.31 -20.70 -18.44
N ASN A 845 -13.94 -19.52 -18.54
CA ASN A 845 -13.37 -18.21 -18.24
C ASN A 845 -14.49 -17.15 -18.08
N ASP A 846 -14.13 -15.98 -17.56
CA ASP A 846 -15.04 -14.86 -17.33
C ASP A 846 -15.81 -14.43 -18.59
N GLU A 847 -15.17 -14.41 -19.76
CA GLU A 847 -15.80 -13.96 -21.01
C GLU A 847 -16.88 -14.93 -21.51
N ALA A 848 -16.69 -16.25 -21.31
CA ALA A 848 -17.74 -17.23 -21.53
C ALA A 848 -18.91 -17.04 -20.55
N GLY A 849 -18.62 -16.67 -19.29
CA GLY A 849 -19.64 -16.31 -18.30
C GLY A 849 -20.44 -15.07 -18.71
N ARG A 850 -19.76 -14.03 -19.21
CA ARG A 850 -20.40 -12.82 -19.76
C ARG A 850 -21.28 -13.13 -20.98
N ALA A 851 -20.76 -13.91 -21.93
CA ALA A 851 -21.50 -14.28 -23.13
C ALA A 851 -22.77 -15.07 -22.80
N ALA A 852 -22.73 -15.94 -21.79
CA ALA A 852 -23.89 -16.72 -21.34
C ALA A 852 -24.92 -15.91 -20.53
N ASN A 853 -24.55 -14.77 -19.94
CA ASN A 853 -25.38 -13.99 -19.01
C ASN A 853 -25.54 -12.52 -19.46
N ASN A 854 -25.79 -12.29 -20.76
CA ASN A 854 -26.09 -10.97 -21.34
C ASN A 854 -25.05 -9.86 -21.01
N GLY A 855 -23.76 -10.22 -20.97
CA GLY A 855 -22.64 -9.32 -20.67
C GLY A 855 -22.32 -9.17 -19.17
N ALA A 856 -23.25 -9.54 -18.29
CA ALA A 856 -23.01 -9.60 -16.86
C ALA A 856 -22.14 -10.81 -16.50
N LEU A 857 -21.21 -10.66 -15.56
CA LEU A 857 -20.44 -11.79 -15.02
C LEU A 857 -21.08 -12.22 -13.69
N PRO A 858 -21.61 -13.45 -13.57
CA PRO A 858 -22.13 -13.95 -12.30
C PRO A 858 -21.04 -13.97 -11.21
N PRO A 859 -21.33 -13.53 -9.97
CA PRO A 859 -20.37 -13.60 -8.87
C PRO A 859 -20.17 -15.03 -8.38
N ASP A 860 -18.93 -15.37 -8.01
CA ASP A 860 -18.62 -16.55 -7.23
C ASP A 860 -19.31 -16.50 -5.86
N LEU A 861 -19.94 -17.61 -5.45
CA LEU A 861 -20.76 -17.66 -4.25
C LEU A 861 -19.99 -18.05 -2.99
N SER A 862 -18.70 -18.41 -3.05
CA SER A 862 -17.98 -18.98 -1.91
C SER A 862 -17.84 -18.03 -0.72
N LEU A 863 -17.88 -16.72 -0.95
CA LEU A 863 -17.78 -15.68 0.08
C LEU A 863 -18.94 -14.66 0.01
N ILE A 864 -19.99 -14.95 -0.76
CA ILE A 864 -21.02 -13.95 -1.12
C ILE A 864 -21.75 -13.35 0.09
N VAL A 865 -22.00 -14.15 1.13
CA VAL A 865 -22.63 -13.71 2.39
C VAL A 865 -21.77 -12.68 3.14
N LYS A 866 -20.44 -12.72 2.97
CA LYS A 866 -19.51 -11.75 3.58
C LYS A 866 -19.16 -10.60 2.62
N GLY A 867 -19.37 -10.79 1.32
CA GLY A 867 -19.16 -9.80 0.26
C GLY A 867 -20.37 -8.90 -0.05
N ARG A 868 -21.49 -9.02 0.69
CA ARG A 868 -22.71 -8.20 0.51
C ARG A 868 -23.16 -7.57 1.82
N HIS A 869 -23.74 -6.36 1.73
CA HIS A 869 -24.42 -5.73 2.85
C HIS A 869 -25.59 -6.61 3.32
N GLY A 870 -26.02 -6.50 4.58
CA GLY A 870 -27.11 -7.32 5.14
C GLY A 870 -26.82 -8.84 5.28
N GLY A 871 -25.77 -9.36 4.65
CA GLY A 871 -25.37 -10.78 4.74
C GLY A 871 -26.48 -11.74 4.32
N CYS A 872 -26.77 -12.73 5.18
CA CYS A 872 -27.83 -13.71 4.97
C CYS A 872 -29.19 -13.06 4.67
N ASN A 873 -29.52 -11.97 5.38
CA ASN A 873 -30.78 -11.25 5.21
C ASN A 873 -30.93 -10.67 3.79
N TYR A 874 -29.86 -10.09 3.25
CA TYR A 874 -29.86 -9.53 1.90
C TYR A 874 -30.04 -10.62 0.85
N ILE A 875 -29.28 -11.72 0.91
CA ILE A 875 -29.36 -12.76 -0.12
C ILE A 875 -30.71 -13.48 -0.07
N PHE A 876 -31.27 -13.71 1.12
CA PHE A 876 -32.63 -14.23 1.26
C PHE A 876 -33.68 -13.29 0.65
N SER A 877 -33.60 -11.99 0.96
CA SER A 877 -34.53 -10.97 0.43
C SER A 877 -34.37 -10.81 -1.09
N LEU A 878 -33.15 -10.89 -1.61
CA LEU A 878 -32.85 -10.85 -3.03
C LEU A 878 -33.47 -12.05 -3.77
N LEU A 879 -33.28 -13.28 -3.26
CA LEU A 879 -33.82 -14.50 -3.88
C LEU A 879 -35.35 -14.58 -3.83
N THR A 880 -35.98 -13.99 -2.82
CA THR A 880 -37.46 -13.92 -2.69
C THR A 880 -38.07 -12.66 -3.32
N GLY A 881 -37.26 -11.65 -3.63
CA GLY A 881 -37.67 -10.31 -4.09
C GLY A 881 -38.03 -10.17 -5.56
N TYR A 882 -38.74 -11.15 -6.14
CA TYR A 882 -39.16 -11.11 -7.55
C TYR A 882 -40.69 -11.05 -7.65
N PRO A 883 -41.30 -9.85 -7.63
CA PRO A 883 -42.73 -9.69 -7.91
C PRO A 883 -43.03 -10.00 -9.39
N GLU A 884 -44.27 -10.39 -9.68
CA GLU A 884 -44.70 -10.78 -11.03
C GLU A 884 -44.74 -9.59 -12.01
N GLU A 885 -45.09 -8.40 -11.51
CA GLU A 885 -45.02 -7.14 -12.25
C GLU A 885 -44.23 -6.09 -11.45
N PRO A 886 -43.44 -5.20 -12.11
CA PRO A 886 -42.82 -4.06 -11.43
C PRO A 886 -43.88 -3.10 -10.87
N PRO A 887 -43.67 -2.50 -9.69
CA PRO A 887 -44.62 -1.56 -9.11
C PRO A 887 -44.77 -0.30 -9.97
N ALA A 888 -45.98 0.26 -10.01
CA ALA A 888 -46.31 1.40 -10.88
C ALA A 888 -45.34 2.58 -10.67
N GLY A 889 -44.63 2.95 -11.74
CA GLY A 889 -43.60 4.00 -11.74
C GLY A 889 -42.15 3.49 -11.71
N ALA A 890 -41.91 2.20 -11.46
CA ALA A 890 -40.57 1.60 -11.61
C ALA A 890 -40.21 1.43 -13.10
N VAL A 891 -39.07 2.01 -13.51
CA VAL A 891 -38.55 1.88 -14.87
C VAL A 891 -37.38 0.89 -14.87
N VAL A 892 -37.61 -0.30 -15.43
CA VAL A 892 -36.58 -1.33 -15.61
C VAL A 892 -35.94 -1.16 -16.99
N GLN A 893 -34.61 -1.21 -17.07
CA GLN A 893 -33.91 -1.18 -18.36
C GLN A 893 -34.13 -2.48 -19.14
N SER A 894 -34.20 -2.39 -20.47
CA SER A 894 -34.39 -3.56 -21.34
C SER A 894 -33.30 -4.61 -21.12
N GLY A 895 -33.70 -5.86 -20.87
CA GLY A 895 -32.79 -6.96 -20.53
C GLY A 895 -32.49 -7.15 -19.04
N LEU A 896 -33.02 -6.29 -18.15
CA LEU A 896 -32.97 -6.46 -16.70
C LEU A 896 -34.35 -6.89 -16.14
N ASN A 897 -34.34 -7.46 -14.94
CA ASN A 897 -35.51 -7.86 -14.16
C ASN A 897 -35.69 -6.88 -12.99
N PHE A 898 -36.93 -6.67 -12.53
CA PHE A 898 -37.15 -5.89 -11.31
C PHE A 898 -36.86 -6.74 -10.06
N ASN A 899 -36.06 -6.19 -9.14
CA ASN A 899 -35.90 -6.72 -7.78
C ASN A 899 -35.69 -5.54 -6.82
N PRO A 900 -36.57 -5.30 -5.84
CA PRO A 900 -36.52 -4.08 -5.04
C PRO A 900 -35.31 -4.05 -4.10
N TYR A 901 -34.71 -5.20 -3.76
CA TYR A 901 -33.55 -5.29 -2.88
C TYR A 901 -32.22 -5.05 -3.62
N PHE A 902 -32.20 -5.15 -4.95
CA PHE A 902 -30.98 -4.91 -5.73
C PHE A 902 -30.73 -3.39 -5.92
N PRO A 903 -29.49 -2.89 -5.81
CA PRO A 903 -29.19 -1.48 -6.05
C PRO A 903 -29.64 -1.02 -7.45
N GLY A 904 -30.39 0.08 -7.52
CA GLY A 904 -31.01 0.56 -8.77
C GLY A 904 -32.20 -0.27 -9.28
N THR A 905 -32.63 -1.28 -8.53
CA THR A 905 -33.77 -2.20 -8.79
C THR A 905 -33.74 -3.06 -10.06
N GLY A 906 -32.86 -2.79 -11.02
CA GLY A 906 -32.67 -3.61 -12.22
C GLY A 906 -31.56 -4.64 -12.06
N ILE A 907 -31.89 -5.94 -12.10
CA ILE A 907 -30.93 -7.05 -11.98
C ILE A 907 -30.92 -7.95 -13.23
N ALA A 908 -29.73 -8.30 -13.73
CA ALA A 908 -29.59 -9.18 -14.90
C ALA A 908 -30.01 -10.63 -14.63
N MET A 909 -29.91 -11.08 -13.37
CA MET A 909 -30.40 -12.39 -12.91
C MET A 909 -31.93 -12.39 -12.83
N ALA A 910 -32.57 -13.29 -13.59
CA ALA A 910 -34.01 -13.54 -13.50
C ALA A 910 -34.39 -14.26 -12.20
N ARG A 911 -35.70 -14.43 -11.94
CA ARG A 911 -36.17 -15.29 -10.84
C ARG A 911 -35.78 -16.74 -11.11
N VAL A 912 -34.97 -17.31 -10.23
CA VAL A 912 -34.48 -18.70 -10.34
C VAL A 912 -35.15 -19.69 -9.38
N LEU A 913 -35.89 -19.23 -8.36
CA LEU A 913 -36.58 -20.10 -7.40
C LEU A 913 -38.10 -20.05 -7.56
N TYR A 914 -38.71 -21.23 -7.66
CA TYR A 914 -40.15 -21.45 -7.81
C TYR A 914 -40.60 -22.59 -6.90
N ASP A 915 -41.84 -22.57 -6.41
CA ASP A 915 -42.33 -23.58 -5.47
C ASP A 915 -42.36 -24.97 -6.13
N GLY A 916 -41.71 -25.95 -5.49
CA GLY A 916 -41.59 -27.33 -6.00
C GLY A 916 -40.46 -27.57 -7.02
N LEU A 917 -39.53 -26.62 -7.20
CA LEU A 917 -38.42 -26.75 -8.16
C LEU A 917 -37.39 -27.85 -7.83
N VAL A 918 -37.27 -28.22 -6.55
CA VAL A 918 -36.32 -29.22 -6.02
C VAL A 918 -37.07 -30.22 -5.15
N GLU A 919 -36.80 -31.51 -5.28
CA GLU A 919 -37.33 -32.54 -4.36
C GLU A 919 -36.29 -32.86 -3.28
N TYR A 920 -36.58 -32.51 -2.03
CA TYR A 920 -35.66 -32.73 -0.91
C TYR A 920 -35.71 -34.18 -0.39
N GLU A 921 -34.52 -34.77 -0.20
CA GLU A 921 -34.35 -36.15 0.31
C GLU A 921 -35.03 -36.41 1.66
N ASP A 922 -35.22 -35.38 2.49
CA ASP A 922 -35.86 -35.47 3.81
C ASP A 922 -37.39 -35.24 3.79
N GLY A 923 -37.98 -34.99 2.62
CA GLY A 923 -39.41 -34.74 2.45
C GLY A 923 -39.87 -33.33 2.85
N THR A 924 -38.95 -32.39 3.11
CA THR A 924 -39.29 -30.98 3.36
C THR A 924 -39.98 -30.36 2.14
N PRO A 925 -41.07 -29.56 2.29
CA PRO A 925 -41.67 -28.84 1.17
C PRO A 925 -40.75 -27.72 0.62
N ALA A 926 -40.28 -27.88 -0.62
CA ALA A 926 -39.40 -26.93 -1.31
C ALA A 926 -40.16 -25.68 -1.84
N THR A 927 -40.69 -24.87 -0.93
CA THR A 927 -41.20 -23.53 -1.28
C THR A 927 -40.05 -22.59 -1.63
N THR A 928 -40.32 -21.54 -2.41
CA THR A 928 -39.36 -20.49 -2.79
C THR A 928 -38.62 -19.95 -1.57
N SER A 929 -39.33 -19.67 -0.48
CA SER A 929 -38.76 -19.19 0.78
C SER A 929 -37.96 -20.26 1.54
N GLN A 930 -38.36 -21.53 1.50
CA GLN A 930 -37.61 -22.62 2.14
C GLN A 930 -36.28 -22.87 1.41
N MET A 931 -36.31 -22.92 0.08
CA MET A 931 -35.10 -23.04 -0.75
C MET A 931 -34.18 -21.82 -0.56
N ALA A 932 -34.74 -20.60 -0.55
CA ALA A 932 -33.96 -19.39 -0.29
C ALA A 932 -33.33 -19.39 1.11
N LYS A 933 -34.00 -19.93 2.13
CA LYS A 933 -33.44 -20.08 3.48
C LYS A 933 -32.29 -21.08 3.48
N ASP A 934 -32.52 -22.30 2.99
CA ASP A 934 -31.55 -23.38 3.07
C ASP A 934 -30.29 -23.06 2.23
N VAL A 935 -30.44 -22.51 1.01
CA VAL A 935 -29.29 -22.12 0.19
C VAL A 935 -28.49 -20.97 0.82
N VAL A 936 -29.14 -20.02 1.50
CA VAL A 936 -28.44 -18.94 2.22
C VAL A 936 -27.71 -19.45 3.46
N GLU A 937 -28.29 -20.42 4.17
CA GLU A 937 -27.64 -21.10 5.30
C GLU A 937 -26.40 -21.87 4.82
N PHE A 938 -26.50 -22.59 3.69
CA PHE A 938 -25.36 -23.21 3.00
C PHE A 938 -24.29 -22.20 2.56
N LEU A 939 -24.68 -21.07 1.96
CA LEU A 939 -23.73 -20.06 1.49
C LEU A 939 -23.04 -19.29 2.62
N ASN A 940 -23.65 -19.20 3.81
CA ASN A 940 -22.96 -18.69 5.01
C ASN A 940 -21.98 -19.72 5.57
N TRP A 941 -22.31 -21.02 5.53
CA TRP A 941 -21.36 -22.09 5.85
C TRP A 941 -20.20 -22.14 4.87
N ALA A 942 -20.43 -21.95 3.56
CA ALA A 942 -19.36 -21.87 2.57
C ALA A 942 -18.40 -20.69 2.86
N ALA A 943 -18.92 -19.59 3.41
CA ALA A 943 -18.13 -18.41 3.73
C ALA A 943 -17.38 -18.48 5.08
N GLU A 944 -17.88 -19.24 6.06
CA GLU A 944 -17.22 -19.49 7.37
C GLU A 944 -17.44 -20.94 7.84
N PRO A 945 -16.84 -21.94 7.15
CA PRO A 945 -17.09 -23.37 7.43
C PRO A 945 -16.53 -23.81 8.79
N GLU A 946 -15.65 -23.01 9.40
CA GLU A 946 -15.09 -23.25 10.72
C GLU A 946 -15.91 -22.65 11.87
N MET A 947 -17.02 -21.93 11.59
CA MET A 947 -17.80 -21.23 12.63
C MET A 947 -18.24 -22.14 13.78
N ASP A 948 -18.64 -23.37 13.51
CA ASP A 948 -19.18 -24.25 14.55
C ASP A 948 -18.08 -24.79 15.49
N ASP A 949 -16.90 -25.13 14.94
CA ASP A 949 -15.73 -25.41 15.78
C ASP A 949 -15.21 -24.15 16.48
N ARG A 950 -15.32 -22.97 15.86
CA ARG A 950 -14.99 -21.67 16.47
C ARG A 950 -15.88 -21.38 17.69
N LYS A 951 -17.19 -21.57 17.60
CA LYS A 951 -18.14 -21.48 18.73
C LYS A 951 -17.84 -22.52 19.81
N ARG A 952 -17.61 -23.77 19.41
CA ARG A 952 -17.28 -24.90 20.30
C ARG A 952 -15.96 -24.69 21.04
N MET A 953 -14.97 -24.07 20.41
CA MET A 953 -13.70 -23.69 21.04
C MET A 953 -13.88 -22.48 21.96
N GLY A 954 -14.66 -21.47 21.56
CA GLY A 954 -15.03 -20.33 22.41
C GLY A 954 -15.65 -20.78 23.74
N TRP A 955 -16.60 -21.72 23.72
CA TRP A 955 -17.20 -22.28 24.93
C TRP A 955 -16.20 -23.03 25.82
N LYS A 956 -15.24 -23.80 25.26
CA LYS A 956 -14.16 -24.43 26.03
C LYS A 956 -13.26 -23.38 26.71
N VAL A 957 -12.88 -22.33 25.99
CA VAL A 957 -12.04 -21.23 26.51
C VAL A 957 -12.76 -20.49 27.64
N MET A 958 -14.05 -20.17 27.46
CA MET A 958 -14.87 -19.51 28.50
C MET A 958 -15.02 -20.37 29.76
N ALA A 959 -15.24 -21.68 29.62
CA ALA A 959 -15.30 -22.60 30.77
C ALA A 959 -13.96 -22.64 31.53
N ILE A 960 -12.84 -22.87 30.82
CA ILE A 960 -11.49 -22.95 31.42
C ILE A 960 -11.10 -21.61 32.07
N GLY A 961 -11.32 -20.49 31.37
CA GLY A 961 -11.01 -19.14 31.85
C GLY A 961 -11.80 -18.78 33.11
N THR A 962 -13.09 -19.12 33.15
CA THR A 962 -13.94 -18.92 34.34
C THR A 962 -13.43 -19.75 35.53
N THR A 963 -13.07 -21.02 35.32
CA THR A 963 -12.51 -21.88 36.38
C THR A 963 -11.19 -21.32 36.92
N LEU A 964 -10.27 -20.90 36.04
CA LEU A 964 -8.99 -20.30 36.45
C LEU A 964 -9.16 -18.96 37.16
N PHE A 965 -10.11 -18.12 36.72
CA PHE A 965 -10.43 -16.85 37.37
C PHE A 965 -10.96 -17.06 38.79
N VAL A 966 -11.94 -17.96 38.98
CA VAL A 966 -12.48 -18.31 40.31
C VAL A 966 -11.39 -18.86 41.22
N MET A 967 -10.52 -19.75 40.72
CA MET A 967 -9.39 -20.27 41.49
C MET A 967 -8.40 -19.17 41.89
N SER A 968 -8.07 -18.25 40.97
CA SER A 968 -7.19 -17.11 41.23
C SER A 968 -7.75 -16.17 42.31
N VAL A 969 -9.04 -15.83 42.22
CA VAL A 969 -9.74 -15.02 43.23
C VAL A 969 -9.76 -15.73 44.60
N TRP A 970 -9.97 -17.05 44.63
CA TRP A 970 -9.91 -17.85 45.86
C TRP A 970 -8.50 -17.88 46.47
N VAL A 971 -7.45 -18.17 45.69
CA VAL A 971 -6.05 -18.15 46.16
C VAL A 971 -5.66 -16.76 46.69
N LYS A 972 -6.07 -15.69 45.99
CA LYS A 972 -5.87 -14.30 46.43
C LYS A 972 -6.56 -14.04 47.77
N ARG A 973 -7.84 -14.41 47.93
CA ARG A 973 -8.57 -14.25 49.20
C ARG A 973 -7.92 -15.05 50.33
N TYR A 974 -7.52 -16.28 50.07
CA TYR A 974 -6.84 -17.16 51.03
C TYR A 974 -5.51 -16.56 51.50
N LYS A 975 -4.57 -16.30 50.58
CA LYS A 975 -3.21 -15.80 50.88
C LYS A 975 -3.20 -14.45 51.59
N TRP A 976 -4.09 -13.52 51.22
CA TRP A 976 -4.11 -12.17 51.79
C TRP A 976 -4.94 -12.04 53.07
N SER A 977 -5.78 -13.03 53.41
CA SER A 977 -6.58 -12.99 54.65
C SER A 977 -5.72 -12.84 55.90
N THR A 978 -4.71 -13.70 56.07
CA THR A 978 -3.83 -13.73 57.25
C THR A 978 -2.98 -12.47 57.39
N ILE A 979 -2.54 -11.89 56.27
CA ILE A 979 -1.79 -10.62 56.27
C ILE A 979 -2.69 -9.47 56.74
N LYS A 980 -3.96 -9.43 56.29
CA LYS A 980 -4.93 -8.40 56.68
C LYS A 980 -5.46 -8.54 58.12
N THR A 981 -5.37 -9.71 58.74
CA THR A 981 -5.85 -9.96 60.11
C THR A 981 -4.76 -9.95 61.18
N ARG A 982 -3.48 -9.75 60.83
CA ARG A 982 -2.39 -9.69 61.81
C ARG A 982 -2.51 -8.44 62.68
N LYS A 983 -2.46 -8.62 64.02
CA LYS A 983 -2.26 -7.48 64.94
C LYS A 983 -0.79 -7.05 64.87
N ILE A 984 -0.55 -5.74 64.85
CA ILE A 984 0.78 -5.13 64.96
C ILE A 984 0.83 -4.44 66.33
N SER A 985 1.90 -4.65 67.08
CA SER A 985 2.14 -4.02 68.39
C SER A 985 3.46 -3.28 68.34
N TYR A 986 3.47 -2.04 68.84
CA TYR A 986 4.65 -1.18 68.91
C TYR A 986 5.15 -1.11 70.36
N THR A 987 6.46 -1.22 70.56
CA THR A 987 7.10 -1.16 71.88
C THR A 987 8.18 -0.08 71.84
N PRO A 988 8.03 1.06 72.53
CA PRO A 988 9.00 2.15 72.48
C PRO A 988 10.30 1.81 73.25
N PRO A 989 11.47 2.31 72.80
CA PRO A 989 12.74 2.13 73.50
C PRO A 989 12.82 2.98 74.78
N LYS A 990 13.58 2.51 75.78
CA LYS A 990 13.80 3.22 77.05
C LYS A 990 14.91 4.27 76.91
N THR A 991 14.68 5.45 77.48
CA THR A 991 15.64 6.57 77.53
C THR A 991 16.60 6.45 78.72
N THR A 992 17.87 6.81 78.53
CA THR A 992 18.90 6.91 79.58
C THR A 992 19.21 8.36 79.94
N GLU A 993 19.41 8.66 81.21
CA GLU A 993 19.61 10.02 81.73
C GLU A 993 21.02 10.61 81.46
N PRO A 994 21.17 11.95 81.41
CA PRO A 994 22.43 12.62 81.13
C PRO A 994 23.33 12.80 82.37
N LYS A 995 24.65 12.75 82.18
CA LYS A 995 25.65 13.04 83.23
C LYS A 995 25.82 14.56 83.46
N GLN A 996 26.05 14.95 84.72
CA GLN A 996 26.30 16.35 85.10
C GLN A 996 27.74 16.84 84.74
N PRO A 997 27.94 18.15 84.55
CA PRO A 997 29.25 18.76 84.31
C PRO A 997 29.87 19.39 85.58
N GLY A 998 31.21 19.31 85.73
CA GLY A 998 31.96 20.31 86.51
C GLY A 998 33.06 19.82 87.46
N SER A 999 34.29 19.62 86.95
CA SER A 999 35.54 19.77 87.73
C SER A 999 36.76 19.78 86.79
N ILE A 1000 37.84 20.54 86.93
CA ILE A 1000 38.19 21.87 87.46
C ILE A 1000 39.74 21.92 87.41
N PHE A 1001 40.31 23.10 87.12
CA PHE A 1001 41.74 23.47 87.20
C PHE A 1001 42.83 22.87 86.28
N ARG A 1002 43.62 23.81 85.70
CA ARG A 1002 45.10 23.91 85.59
C ARG A 1002 45.92 22.60 85.62
N ARG A 1003 46.92 22.46 84.74
CA ARG A 1003 47.99 23.46 84.53
C ARG A 1003 48.41 23.64 83.08
#